data_AF-A0A4V5RP41-F1
#
_entry.id   AF-A0A4V5RP41-F1
#
_cell.length_a   1.000
_cell.length_b   1.000
_cell.length_c   1.000
_cell.angle_alpha   90.00
_cell.angle_beta   90.00
_cell.angle_gamma   90.00
#
_symmetry.space_group_name_H-M   'P 1'
#
loop_
_entity.id
_entity.type
_entity.pdbx_description
1 polymer ?
#
loop_
_entity_poly.entity_id
_entity_poly.type
_entity_poly.pdbx_seq_one_letter_code
_entity_poly.pdbx_strand_id
1 'polypeptide(L)'
;DIPTIESVPSVTLSETQLVDGSTPSGSAVSQTETISFTNQSDDVEKFRIEPIEFNVGGALTSNNIAVELKEDPADSGIYTGFIDDGGTDVPVFSLSFSGTTLGEYTFTLLEALDHADGLDNNELTFDLPVYAVDSDGDDSLMSPLSVTIGDDVQIMANGTLDITEPNLADGTVTTNTIDVMTAQSADGAVITQFTYDGGTAQTLDPTITGEQKFTFTEGDVFVTIEGNVRFEPNRDLDHESGDIVKSLVFTSSDGDLDVETATVTLTIIDGDIPMIESVPSIALAEADLADGSSPIMGAVSQTETISFTNQSDDVEKFRLELSEFNSDDSLKSDGLPIDLKEDPAGSGNYVGFTTSASNVETQIFTLSFSAATLGQYTFTLLENIDHEDGRGNNDFMFELPVYAVDTDGDNSLMSPLSVTITDDVQVMVSGSLSIEEPTVADLAAGTPTTSVFDVLTSASADGASVTQFTYDGTAYSLDPNDATEQEFTFTEGSLFITTQGEVRFEPNRDLDHSAGDIVKSIVVTSSDSDNDVLTSTVTLTITDGDVPTIDVIPPVSLSESSLDEGSATSNSPVSETKDIQFTEQSDDVDHFRIATDEFNPLGTLTSNGLEVELREFPADSGEYTGFTTNALNQEVEIFTINFDDVVLGRYTFTLLEAL
;
A
#
# COMPACT_ATOMS: atom_id res chain seq x y z
N ASP A 1 19.02 62.09 -92.85
CA ASP A 1 17.74 61.54 -92.34
C ASP A 1 18.11 60.80 -91.08
N ILE A 2 17.43 61.06 -89.97
CA ILE A 2 17.71 60.39 -88.69
C ILE A 2 17.43 58.88 -88.80
N PRO A 3 18.13 58.03 -88.03
CA PRO A 3 17.89 56.59 -88.02
C PRO A 3 16.50 56.24 -87.50
N THR A 4 15.96 55.09 -87.91
CA THR A 4 14.63 54.61 -87.48
C THR A 4 14.77 53.30 -86.73
N ILE A 5 14.25 53.25 -85.50
CA ILE A 5 13.98 52.00 -84.78
C ILE A 5 12.61 51.49 -85.22
N GLU A 6 12.56 50.27 -85.73
CA GLU A 6 11.33 49.63 -86.21
C GLU A 6 10.63 48.86 -85.08
N SER A 7 11.41 48.17 -84.24
CA SER A 7 10.90 47.51 -83.03
C SER A 7 12.00 47.30 -82.00
N VAL A 8 11.64 47.50 -80.73
CA VAL A 8 12.43 47.06 -79.58
C VAL A 8 11.68 45.89 -78.94
N PRO A 9 12.19 44.64 -78.99
CA PRO A 9 11.59 43.53 -78.26
C PRO A 9 11.52 43.86 -76.76
N SER A 10 10.49 43.37 -76.05
CA SER A 10 10.34 43.56 -74.60
C SER A 10 11.15 42.53 -73.80
N VAL A 11 11.42 42.84 -72.54
CA VAL A 11 12.05 41.92 -71.57
C VAL A 11 11.01 41.48 -70.55
N THR A 12 11.03 40.20 -70.19
CA THR A 12 10.22 39.63 -69.11
C THR A 12 11.08 38.74 -68.24
N LEU A 13 11.29 39.14 -66.98
CA LEU A 13 12.07 38.42 -65.97
C LEU A 13 11.24 38.25 -64.70
N SER A 14 11.74 37.50 -63.72
CA SER A 14 11.07 37.34 -62.43
C SER A 14 12.09 37.38 -61.29
N GLU A 15 11.69 38.02 -60.20
CA GLU A 15 12.46 38.15 -58.96
C GLU A 15 12.63 36.81 -58.25
N THR A 16 11.69 35.88 -58.45
CA THR A 16 11.80 34.48 -57.99
C THR A 16 13.13 33.83 -58.40
N GLN A 17 13.76 34.29 -59.49
CA GLN A 17 15.00 33.73 -60.05
C GLN A 17 16.29 34.38 -59.53
N LEU A 18 16.18 35.48 -58.77
CA LEU A 18 17.30 36.14 -58.10
C LEU A 18 17.98 35.18 -57.13
N VAL A 19 19.18 35.54 -56.66
CA VAL A 19 20.00 34.65 -55.83
C VAL A 19 19.34 34.35 -54.48
N ASP A 20 18.63 35.34 -53.96
CA ASP A 20 17.85 35.37 -52.73
C ASP A 20 16.34 35.17 -52.95
N GLY A 21 15.91 35.01 -54.20
CA GLY A 21 14.51 34.75 -54.51
C GLY A 21 14.04 33.35 -54.10
N SER A 22 12.73 33.10 -54.22
CA SER A 22 12.11 31.85 -53.79
C SER A 22 12.46 30.63 -54.65
N THR A 23 12.86 30.85 -55.92
CA THR A 23 13.32 29.79 -56.85
C THR A 23 14.58 30.18 -57.64
N PRO A 24 15.73 30.38 -56.97
CA PRO A 24 16.93 30.93 -57.59
C PRO A 24 17.37 30.14 -58.82
N SER A 25 17.65 30.83 -59.92
CA SER A 25 18.03 30.16 -61.18
C SER A 25 19.45 29.56 -61.14
N GLY A 26 20.27 29.98 -60.17
CA GLY A 26 21.70 29.64 -60.09
C GLY A 26 22.55 30.31 -61.16
N SER A 27 21.99 31.25 -61.92
CA SER A 27 22.65 32.03 -62.97
C SER A 27 22.15 33.48 -62.98
N ALA A 28 22.72 34.34 -63.83
CA ALA A 28 22.26 35.72 -63.95
C ALA A 28 20.83 35.77 -64.53
N VAL A 29 19.92 36.46 -63.86
CA VAL A 29 18.54 36.68 -64.30
C VAL A 29 18.57 37.69 -65.45
N SER A 30 18.64 37.19 -66.69
CA SER A 30 18.91 38.03 -67.85
C SER A 30 18.19 37.57 -69.12
N GLN A 31 17.88 38.52 -70.00
CA GLN A 31 17.31 38.26 -71.31
C GLN A 31 18.09 39.06 -72.37
N THR A 32 18.43 38.38 -73.47
CA THR A 32 19.13 38.98 -74.61
C THR A 32 18.20 39.02 -75.82
N GLU A 33 18.08 40.19 -76.42
CA GLU A 33 17.20 40.45 -77.56
C GLU A 33 17.92 41.31 -78.60
N THR A 34 17.29 41.55 -79.74
CA THR A 34 17.88 42.39 -80.81
C THR A 34 16.87 43.40 -81.33
N ILE A 35 17.24 44.67 -81.28
CA ILE A 35 16.49 45.79 -81.86
C ILE A 35 16.47 45.65 -83.38
N SER A 36 15.31 45.83 -83.98
CA SER A 36 15.20 45.96 -85.43
C SER A 36 15.19 47.44 -85.81
N PHE A 37 16.03 47.80 -86.79
CA PHE A 37 16.27 49.17 -87.21
C PHE A 37 16.54 49.23 -88.71
N THR A 38 16.36 50.42 -89.28
CA THR A 38 16.65 50.70 -90.69
C THR A 38 17.72 51.78 -90.76
N ASN A 39 18.83 51.50 -91.46
CA ASN A 39 19.79 52.52 -91.86
C ASN A 39 19.13 53.42 -92.91
N GLN A 40 19.14 54.73 -92.67
CA GLN A 40 18.46 55.70 -93.52
C GLN A 40 19.46 56.35 -94.47
N SER A 41 19.75 57.65 -94.32
CA SER A 41 20.83 58.28 -95.10
C SER A 41 22.21 57.87 -94.59
N ASP A 42 22.32 57.63 -93.29
CA ASP A 42 23.52 57.23 -92.58
C ASP A 42 23.31 55.89 -91.86
N ASP A 43 24.40 55.16 -91.64
CA ASP A 43 24.37 53.89 -90.91
C ASP A 43 24.25 54.16 -89.41
N VAL A 44 23.41 53.37 -88.71
CA VAL A 44 23.37 53.38 -87.24
C VAL A 44 24.73 52.95 -86.71
N GLU A 45 25.33 53.79 -85.85
CA GLU A 45 26.63 53.54 -85.22
C GLU A 45 26.47 52.83 -83.87
N LYS A 46 25.51 53.27 -83.04
CA LYS A 46 25.24 52.68 -81.72
C LYS A 46 23.79 52.89 -81.27
N PHE A 47 23.42 52.18 -80.21
CA PHE A 47 22.22 52.48 -79.43
C PHE A 47 22.63 53.10 -78.11
N ARG A 48 21.79 54.01 -77.61
CA ARG A 48 21.97 54.66 -76.31
C ARG A 48 20.63 54.79 -75.59
N ILE A 49 20.70 54.89 -74.28
CA ILE A 49 19.59 55.32 -73.44
C ILE A 49 19.87 56.73 -72.95
N GLU A 50 18.82 57.53 -72.79
CA GLU A 50 18.89 58.85 -72.17
C GLU A 50 18.57 58.76 -70.66
N PRO A 51 19.56 58.82 -69.74
CA PRO A 51 19.32 58.58 -68.33
C PRO A 51 18.40 59.59 -67.66
N ILE A 52 18.36 60.84 -68.14
CA ILE A 52 17.49 61.88 -67.57
C ILE A 52 16.01 61.71 -67.92
N GLU A 53 15.68 60.86 -68.91
CA GLU A 53 14.31 60.55 -69.32
C GLU A 53 13.74 59.32 -68.60
N PHE A 54 14.59 58.56 -67.90
CA PHE A 54 14.20 57.38 -67.15
C PHE A 54 13.58 57.75 -65.78
N ASN A 55 12.56 56.99 -65.36
CA ASN A 55 11.91 57.07 -64.05
C ASN A 55 11.60 58.51 -63.56
N VAL A 56 11.13 59.36 -64.47
CA VAL A 56 10.80 60.76 -64.15
C VAL A 56 9.64 60.81 -63.17
N GLY A 57 9.92 61.16 -61.92
CA GLY A 57 8.96 61.15 -60.82
C GLY A 57 9.23 60.10 -59.75
N GLY A 58 10.21 59.21 -59.97
CA GLY A 58 10.70 58.26 -58.97
C GLY A 58 9.65 57.21 -58.57
N ALA A 59 8.85 56.75 -59.53
CA ALA A 59 7.80 55.75 -59.28
C ALA A 59 8.34 54.32 -59.25
N LEU A 60 9.40 54.03 -60.00
CA LEU A 60 10.14 52.78 -59.91
C LEU A 60 11.10 52.85 -58.73
N THR A 61 10.92 51.98 -57.74
CA THR A 61 11.73 51.93 -56.52
C THR A 61 12.27 50.53 -56.28
N SER A 62 13.31 50.43 -55.47
CA SER A 62 13.84 49.20 -54.89
C SER A 62 14.24 49.53 -53.46
N ASN A 63 13.87 48.70 -52.49
CA ASN A 63 14.05 48.99 -51.07
C ASN A 63 13.46 50.34 -50.66
N ASN A 64 12.34 50.74 -51.27
CA ASN A 64 11.68 52.04 -51.12
C ASN A 64 12.52 53.27 -51.54
N ILE A 65 13.59 53.05 -52.31
CA ILE A 65 14.46 54.12 -52.85
C ILE A 65 14.27 54.19 -54.36
N ALA A 66 14.12 55.39 -54.91
CA ALA A 66 13.93 55.58 -56.35
C ALA A 66 15.12 55.07 -57.16
N VAL A 67 14.85 54.25 -58.18
CA VAL A 67 15.88 53.75 -59.09
C VAL A 67 16.30 54.85 -60.05
N GLU A 68 17.59 55.17 -60.05
CA GLU A 68 18.25 56.09 -60.98
C GLU A 68 19.01 55.31 -62.06
N LEU A 69 19.37 55.96 -63.16
CA LEU A 69 20.08 55.34 -64.27
C LEU A 69 21.36 56.13 -64.59
N LYS A 70 22.45 55.43 -64.86
CA LYS A 70 23.68 56.02 -65.40
C LYS A 70 24.31 55.10 -66.43
N GLU A 71 25.06 55.67 -67.36
CA GLU A 71 25.98 54.91 -68.19
C GLU A 71 27.30 54.75 -67.42
N ASP A 72 27.68 53.50 -67.12
CA ASP A 72 28.85 53.21 -66.30
C ASP A 72 29.58 51.94 -66.79
N PRO A 73 30.82 52.06 -67.30
CA PRO A 73 31.58 53.29 -67.51
C PRO A 73 30.98 54.18 -68.61
N ALA A 74 31.28 55.48 -68.58
CA ALA A 74 30.83 56.41 -69.62
C ALA A 74 31.26 55.96 -71.04
N ASP A 75 30.37 56.15 -72.03
CA ASP A 75 30.54 55.74 -73.43
C ASP A 75 30.75 54.23 -73.66
N SER A 76 30.37 53.39 -72.69
CA SER A 76 30.51 51.92 -72.81
C SER A 76 29.34 51.24 -73.52
N GLY A 77 28.17 51.89 -73.61
CA GLY A 77 26.92 51.23 -73.97
C GLY A 77 26.35 50.33 -72.87
N ILE A 78 26.88 50.41 -71.64
CA ILE A 78 26.39 49.72 -70.45
C ILE A 78 25.71 50.73 -69.54
N TYR A 79 24.44 50.48 -69.26
CA TYR A 79 23.61 51.27 -68.36
C TYR A 79 23.33 50.49 -67.09
N THR A 80 23.50 51.13 -65.93
CA THR A 80 23.21 50.55 -64.62
C THR A 80 22.06 51.31 -63.98
N GLY A 81 20.96 50.60 -63.72
CA GLY A 81 19.91 51.07 -62.82
C GLY A 81 20.37 50.84 -61.39
N PHE A 82 20.35 51.87 -60.54
CA PHE A 82 20.87 51.80 -59.17
C PHE A 82 20.02 52.62 -58.21
N ILE A 83 20.09 52.28 -56.92
CA ILE A 83 19.58 53.10 -55.82
C ILE A 83 20.76 53.72 -55.05
N ASP A 84 20.56 54.92 -54.50
CA ASP A 84 21.52 55.56 -53.58
C ASP A 84 21.15 55.20 -52.13
N ASP A 85 21.68 54.07 -51.64
CA ASP A 85 21.52 53.67 -50.25
C ASP A 85 22.62 54.30 -49.38
N GLY A 86 22.27 55.41 -48.74
CA GLY A 86 23.13 56.08 -47.76
C GLY A 86 24.45 56.63 -48.34
N GLY A 87 24.48 56.99 -49.63
CA GLY A 87 25.67 57.47 -50.35
C GLY A 87 26.41 56.38 -51.13
N THR A 88 25.84 55.18 -51.23
CA THR A 88 26.40 54.03 -51.95
C THR A 88 25.47 53.61 -53.09
N ASP A 89 25.96 53.63 -54.32
CA ASP A 89 25.23 53.10 -55.47
C ASP A 89 25.09 51.57 -55.35
N VAL A 90 23.87 51.08 -55.15
CA VAL A 90 23.53 49.65 -55.19
C VAL A 90 22.89 49.34 -56.55
N PRO A 91 23.51 48.51 -57.40
CA PRO A 91 22.99 48.22 -58.74
C PRO A 91 21.79 47.28 -58.67
N VAL A 92 20.64 47.72 -59.19
CA VAL A 92 19.37 46.96 -59.23
C VAL A 92 19.20 46.19 -60.54
N PHE A 93 19.62 46.79 -61.66
CA PHE A 93 19.66 46.11 -62.95
C PHE A 93 20.79 46.68 -63.83
N SER A 94 21.12 45.96 -64.91
CA SER A 94 21.98 46.47 -65.97
C SER A 94 21.42 46.19 -67.36
N LEU A 95 21.67 47.10 -68.29
CA LEU A 95 21.44 46.90 -69.72
C LEU A 95 22.74 47.13 -70.48
N SER A 96 23.20 46.13 -71.22
CA SER A 96 24.40 46.22 -72.05
C SER A 96 24.03 46.08 -73.53
N PHE A 97 24.38 47.06 -74.35
CA PHE A 97 24.40 46.89 -75.80
C PHE A 97 25.65 46.08 -76.21
N SER A 98 25.49 45.17 -77.18
CA SER A 98 26.56 44.29 -77.65
C SER A 98 27.59 45.07 -78.46
N GLY A 99 28.86 45.05 -78.02
CA GLY A 99 29.97 45.66 -78.75
C GLY A 99 30.36 44.94 -80.04
N THR A 100 29.78 43.76 -80.32
CA THR A 100 30.08 42.96 -81.52
C THR A 100 28.89 42.76 -82.44
N THR A 101 27.66 42.90 -81.93
CA THR A 101 26.42 42.70 -82.68
C THR A 101 25.54 43.94 -82.52
N LEU A 102 25.58 44.85 -83.51
CA LEU A 102 24.79 46.09 -83.44
C LEU A 102 23.29 45.78 -83.29
N GLY A 103 22.67 46.39 -82.28
CA GLY A 103 21.24 46.22 -81.95
C GLY A 103 20.95 45.08 -80.98
N GLU A 104 21.88 44.15 -80.75
CA GLU A 104 21.75 43.16 -79.69
C GLU A 104 21.97 43.83 -78.33
N TYR A 105 21.12 43.53 -77.36
CA TYR A 105 21.24 44.01 -76.00
C TYR A 105 20.93 42.89 -75.00
N THR A 106 21.50 42.98 -73.80
CA THR A 106 21.21 42.10 -72.68
C THR A 106 20.73 42.93 -71.49
N PHE A 107 19.54 42.66 -70.99
CA PHE A 107 19.06 43.17 -69.70
C PHE A 107 19.32 42.12 -68.62
N THR A 108 19.82 42.54 -67.46
CA THR A 108 20.07 41.68 -66.30
C THR A 108 19.48 42.32 -65.05
N LEU A 109 18.57 41.61 -64.38
CA LEU A 109 18.07 41.96 -63.05
C LEU A 109 19.06 41.49 -61.98
N LEU A 110 19.32 42.34 -60.99
CA LEU A 110 20.35 42.11 -59.97
C LEU A 110 19.78 42.13 -58.55
N GLU A 111 18.80 42.99 -58.27
CA GLU A 111 18.11 43.13 -56.98
C GLU A 111 16.60 43.22 -57.22
N ALA A 112 15.80 42.94 -56.19
CA ALA A 112 14.34 43.09 -56.22
C ALA A 112 13.93 44.56 -56.38
N LEU A 113 12.82 44.79 -57.09
CA LEU A 113 12.13 46.06 -57.24
C LEU A 113 10.90 46.05 -56.34
N ASP A 114 10.45 47.23 -55.88
CA ASP A 114 9.25 47.27 -55.05
C ASP A 114 8.01 47.10 -55.94
N HIS A 115 7.23 46.08 -55.62
CA HIS A 115 5.94 45.78 -56.22
C HIS A 115 4.79 46.46 -55.45
N ALA A 116 3.54 46.18 -55.83
CA ALA A 116 2.37 46.88 -55.29
C ALA A 116 1.74 46.09 -54.14
N ASP A 117 1.60 46.74 -52.98
CA ASP A 117 1.41 45.99 -51.74
C ASP A 117 0.24 44.98 -51.71
N GLY A 118 0.53 43.76 -51.25
CA GLY A 118 -0.46 42.74 -50.88
C GLY A 118 -1.26 42.20 -52.07
N LEU A 119 -0.60 42.04 -53.23
CA LEU A 119 -1.22 41.57 -54.48
C LEU A 119 -0.74 40.17 -54.91
N ASP A 120 -0.06 39.45 -54.03
CA ASP A 120 0.63 38.19 -54.32
C ASP A 120 1.57 38.39 -55.53
N ASN A 121 1.90 37.30 -56.23
CA ASN A 121 2.72 37.37 -57.44
C ASN A 121 2.09 38.26 -58.54
N ASN A 122 2.56 39.51 -58.61
CA ASN A 122 2.08 40.53 -59.51
C ASN A 122 3.18 40.96 -60.51
N GLU A 123 2.86 41.85 -61.45
CA GLU A 123 3.81 42.29 -62.49
C GLU A 123 4.06 43.80 -62.40
N LEU A 124 5.34 44.18 -62.35
CA LEU A 124 5.82 45.55 -62.44
C LEU A 124 6.33 45.81 -63.86
N THR A 125 5.84 46.87 -64.51
CA THR A 125 6.27 47.22 -65.87
C THR A 125 6.77 48.66 -65.96
N PHE A 126 7.94 48.84 -66.58
CA PHE A 126 8.54 50.15 -66.84
C PHE A 126 9.24 50.19 -68.22
N ASP A 127 9.47 51.40 -68.74
CA ASP A 127 10.09 51.60 -70.05
C ASP A 127 11.46 52.27 -69.93
N LEU A 128 12.44 51.80 -70.72
CA LEU A 128 13.73 52.45 -70.93
C LEU A 128 13.73 53.24 -72.26
N PRO A 129 14.13 54.53 -72.28
CA PRO A 129 14.06 55.37 -73.48
C PRO A 129 15.25 55.11 -74.41
N VAL A 130 15.06 54.24 -75.42
CA VAL A 130 16.11 53.84 -76.36
C VAL A 130 16.15 54.74 -77.59
N TYR A 131 17.36 55.12 -77.99
CA TYR A 131 17.68 55.89 -79.19
C TYR A 131 18.72 55.15 -80.04
N ALA A 132 18.57 55.21 -81.36
CA ALA A 132 19.62 54.86 -82.31
C ALA A 132 20.40 56.14 -82.67
N VAL A 133 21.72 56.06 -82.72
CA VAL A 133 22.63 57.16 -83.08
C VAL A 133 23.28 56.80 -84.41
N ASP A 134 23.21 57.68 -85.41
CA ASP A 134 23.87 57.49 -86.70
C ASP A 134 25.32 58.00 -86.70
N SER A 135 25.96 57.92 -87.87
CA SER A 135 27.40 58.20 -88.05
C SER A 135 27.80 59.68 -87.91
N ASP A 136 26.86 60.64 -87.99
CA ASP A 136 27.14 62.06 -87.73
C ASP A 136 26.55 62.57 -86.40
N GLY A 137 25.90 61.66 -85.65
CA GLY A 137 25.55 61.81 -84.24
C GLY A 137 24.10 62.20 -83.99
N ASP A 138 23.23 62.11 -85.01
CA ASP A 138 21.81 62.39 -84.88
C ASP A 138 21.08 61.21 -84.22
N ASP A 139 20.20 61.53 -83.25
CA ASP A 139 19.36 60.53 -82.59
C ASP A 139 18.08 60.22 -83.40
N SER A 140 17.62 58.98 -83.32
CA SER A 140 16.27 58.59 -83.72
C SER A 140 15.18 59.27 -82.87
N LEU A 141 13.91 59.02 -83.20
CA LEU A 141 12.85 59.19 -82.21
C LEU A 141 13.03 58.17 -81.08
N MET A 142 12.63 58.55 -79.86
CA MET A 142 12.62 57.65 -78.70
C MET A 142 11.73 56.44 -78.98
N SER A 143 12.24 55.24 -78.70
CA SER A 143 11.48 54.00 -78.69
C SER A 143 11.56 53.34 -77.32
N PRO A 144 10.41 53.00 -76.69
CA PRO A 144 10.42 52.38 -75.37
C PRO A 144 10.89 50.92 -75.47
N LEU A 145 11.90 50.57 -74.67
CA LEU A 145 12.17 49.19 -74.29
C LEU A 145 11.33 48.87 -73.06
N SER A 146 10.26 48.11 -73.24
CA SER A 146 9.38 47.70 -72.14
C SER A 146 9.98 46.53 -71.39
N VAL A 147 10.10 46.66 -70.07
CA VAL A 147 10.59 45.64 -69.14
C VAL A 147 9.46 45.30 -68.18
N THR A 148 9.13 44.02 -68.09
CA THR A 148 8.19 43.47 -67.12
C THR A 148 8.93 42.56 -66.16
N ILE A 149 8.82 42.84 -64.87
CA ILE A 149 9.38 42.04 -63.78
C ILE A 149 8.21 41.41 -63.04
N GLY A 150 8.23 40.08 -62.92
CA GLY A 150 7.28 39.34 -62.10
C GLY A 150 7.79 39.24 -60.68
N ASP A 151 6.91 39.51 -59.74
CA ASP A 151 7.16 39.56 -58.30
C ASP A 151 7.62 38.20 -57.73
N ASP A 152 8.16 38.25 -56.52
CA ASP A 152 8.53 37.08 -55.75
C ASP A 152 7.81 37.05 -54.40
N VAL A 153 7.30 35.87 -54.04
CA VAL A 153 6.66 35.63 -52.75
C VAL A 153 7.37 34.48 -52.05
N GLN A 154 7.36 34.50 -50.72
CA GLN A 154 7.96 33.46 -49.91
C GLN A 154 7.25 32.11 -50.05
N ILE A 155 7.99 31.01 -49.88
CA ILE A 155 7.44 29.65 -49.94
C ILE A 155 7.32 29.08 -48.53
N MET A 156 6.07 29.01 -48.07
CA MET A 156 5.69 28.46 -46.78
C MET A 156 5.37 26.96 -46.87
N ALA A 157 5.81 26.18 -45.88
CA ALA A 157 5.60 24.74 -45.84
C ALA A 157 4.95 24.31 -44.52
N ASN A 158 3.90 23.50 -44.62
CA ASN A 158 3.31 22.84 -43.47
C ASN A 158 4.29 21.82 -42.87
N GLY A 159 4.18 21.58 -41.56
CA GLY A 159 5.05 20.65 -40.86
C GLY A 159 4.36 19.90 -39.73
N THR A 160 5.11 19.00 -39.10
CA THR A 160 4.69 18.31 -37.88
C THR A 160 5.81 18.37 -36.85
N LEU A 161 5.42 18.46 -35.58
CA LEU A 161 6.31 18.36 -34.43
C LEU A 161 5.74 17.26 -33.54
N ASP A 162 6.47 16.16 -33.41
CA ASP A 162 6.09 15.05 -32.55
C ASP A 162 7.09 14.96 -31.40
N ILE A 163 6.61 14.84 -30.16
CA ILE A 163 7.45 14.66 -28.98
C ILE A 163 6.72 13.82 -27.94
N THR A 164 7.46 13.00 -27.20
CA THR A 164 6.95 12.32 -26.01
C THR A 164 7.21 13.21 -24.79
N GLU A 165 6.25 13.25 -23.89
CA GLU A 165 6.38 13.93 -22.61
C GLU A 165 7.63 13.46 -21.84
N PRO A 166 8.49 14.38 -21.37
CA PRO A 166 9.75 14.01 -20.71
C PRO A 166 9.54 13.34 -19.36
N ASN A 167 10.41 12.38 -19.02
CA ASN A 167 10.53 11.93 -17.65
C ASN A 167 11.19 13.00 -16.76
N LEU A 168 10.94 12.93 -15.45
CA LEU A 168 11.61 13.78 -14.46
C LEU A 168 13.15 13.75 -14.57
N ALA A 169 13.72 12.59 -14.95
CA ALA A 169 15.16 12.39 -15.10
C ALA A 169 15.74 12.95 -16.41
N ASP A 170 14.92 13.16 -17.45
CA ASP A 170 15.39 13.56 -18.78
C ASP A 170 15.80 15.03 -18.87
N GLY A 171 15.27 15.87 -17.96
CA GLY A 171 15.47 17.31 -17.99
C GLY A 171 14.71 17.94 -19.16
N THR A 172 15.30 18.95 -19.81
CA THR A 172 14.66 19.62 -20.95
C THR A 172 14.83 18.81 -22.22
N VAL A 173 13.73 18.29 -22.75
CA VAL A 173 13.65 17.68 -24.09
C VAL A 173 13.08 18.69 -25.09
N THR A 174 13.46 18.56 -26.36
CA THR A 174 12.95 19.43 -27.43
C THR A 174 12.73 18.64 -28.70
N THR A 175 11.79 19.08 -29.53
CA THR A 175 11.56 18.50 -30.87
C THR A 175 12.76 18.76 -31.78
N ASN A 176 12.78 18.10 -32.93
CA ASN A 176 13.57 18.62 -34.05
C ASN A 176 13.11 20.02 -34.44
N THR A 177 14.02 20.81 -35.01
CA THR A 177 13.67 22.06 -35.67
C THR A 177 13.14 21.78 -37.07
N ILE A 178 12.00 22.37 -37.41
CA ILE A 178 11.47 22.40 -38.77
C ILE A 178 11.54 23.82 -39.31
N ASP A 179 11.61 23.94 -40.63
CA ASP A 179 11.57 25.22 -41.32
C ASP A 179 10.21 25.37 -42.00
N VAL A 180 9.42 26.34 -41.53
CA VAL A 180 8.11 26.65 -42.11
C VAL A 180 8.20 27.64 -43.27
N MET A 181 9.36 28.29 -43.49
CA MET A 181 9.63 29.21 -44.59
C MET A 181 10.81 28.70 -45.41
N THR A 182 10.53 27.70 -46.25
CA THR A 182 11.56 26.97 -47.00
C THR A 182 12.32 27.80 -48.04
N ALA A 183 11.76 28.94 -48.44
CA ALA A 183 12.44 29.95 -49.24
C ALA A 183 11.86 31.33 -48.92
N GLN A 184 12.72 32.33 -48.77
CA GLN A 184 12.32 33.73 -48.64
C GLN A 184 12.01 34.32 -50.02
N SER A 185 11.25 35.40 -50.06
CA SER A 185 11.16 36.26 -51.23
C SER A 185 12.45 37.06 -51.42
N ALA A 186 12.72 37.51 -52.65
CA ALA A 186 13.91 38.29 -53.01
C ALA A 186 14.03 39.63 -52.26
N ASP A 187 12.93 40.18 -51.77
CA ASP A 187 12.86 41.42 -50.98
C ASP A 187 12.82 41.18 -49.45
N GLY A 188 12.96 39.93 -49.01
CA GLY A 188 13.26 39.57 -47.62
C GLY A 188 12.04 39.30 -46.73
N ALA A 189 11.32 38.21 -47.00
CA ALA A 189 10.23 37.72 -46.15
C ALA A 189 10.66 37.30 -44.73
N VAL A 190 9.80 37.61 -43.76
CA VAL A 190 9.94 37.17 -42.36
C VAL A 190 8.62 36.66 -41.77
N ILE A 191 8.70 35.79 -40.77
CA ILE A 191 7.57 35.42 -39.93
C ILE A 191 7.20 36.63 -39.06
N THR A 192 5.96 37.11 -39.19
CA THR A 192 5.46 38.27 -38.44
C THR A 192 4.69 37.86 -37.20
N GLN A 193 3.96 36.75 -37.29
CA GLN A 193 3.15 36.23 -36.18
C GLN A 193 2.83 34.75 -36.33
N PHE A 194 2.30 34.15 -35.27
CA PHE A 194 1.62 32.86 -35.34
C PHE A 194 0.44 32.78 -34.36
N THR A 195 -0.47 31.84 -34.58
CA THR A 195 -1.51 31.48 -33.60
C THR A 195 -1.25 30.08 -33.06
N TYR A 196 -1.59 29.85 -31.79
CA TYR A 196 -1.51 28.54 -31.14
C TYR A 196 -2.91 28.05 -30.84
N ASP A 197 -3.30 26.93 -31.46
CA ASP A 197 -4.60 26.27 -31.34
C ASP A 197 -5.81 27.20 -31.58
N GLY A 198 -5.70 28.07 -32.58
CA GLY A 198 -6.73 29.08 -32.91
C GLY A 198 -6.87 30.20 -31.88
N GLY A 199 -5.91 30.32 -30.95
CA GLY A 199 -5.85 31.36 -29.93
C GLY A 199 -5.43 32.75 -30.46
N THR A 200 -5.01 33.62 -29.55
CA THR A 200 -4.56 34.98 -29.90
C THR A 200 -3.23 34.94 -30.64
N ALA A 201 -3.09 35.75 -31.69
CA ALA A 201 -1.85 35.88 -32.43
C ALA A 201 -0.70 36.35 -31.53
N GLN A 202 0.42 35.63 -31.61
CA GLN A 202 1.70 35.97 -31.01
C GLN A 202 2.55 36.65 -32.07
N THR A 203 2.95 37.89 -31.82
CA THR A 203 3.77 38.68 -32.77
C THR A 203 5.25 38.46 -32.48
N LEU A 204 6.04 38.30 -33.54
CA LEU A 204 7.50 38.23 -33.44
C LEU A 204 8.09 39.63 -33.49
N ASP A 205 9.18 39.86 -32.76
CA ASP A 205 9.99 41.06 -32.89
C ASP A 205 10.95 40.91 -34.09
N PRO A 206 10.78 41.69 -35.18
CA PRO A 206 11.62 41.55 -36.38
C PRO A 206 13.08 41.96 -36.13
N THR A 207 13.41 42.59 -34.99
CA THR A 207 14.78 42.97 -34.64
C THR A 207 15.60 41.84 -34.02
N ILE A 208 14.96 40.69 -33.71
CA ILE A 208 15.59 39.52 -33.10
C ILE A 208 15.82 38.45 -34.16
N THR A 209 17.08 38.30 -34.59
CA THR A 209 17.54 37.32 -35.60
C THR A 209 17.81 35.92 -35.02
N GLY A 210 17.32 35.64 -33.81
CA GLY A 210 17.48 34.37 -33.12
C GLY A 210 16.14 33.83 -32.64
N GLU A 211 16.16 32.71 -31.91
CA GLU A 211 14.93 32.12 -31.37
C GLU A 211 14.22 33.05 -30.39
N GLN A 212 12.93 33.21 -30.61
CA GLN A 212 11.99 33.88 -29.72
C GLN A 212 11.12 32.82 -29.04
N LYS A 213 11.03 32.90 -27.71
CA LYS A 213 10.32 31.93 -26.87
C LYS A 213 8.91 32.42 -26.53
N PHE A 214 7.92 31.55 -26.69
CA PHE A 214 6.51 31.78 -26.36
C PHE A 214 6.00 30.62 -25.49
N THR A 215 5.44 30.93 -24.32
CA THR A 215 5.03 29.94 -23.32
C THR A 215 3.52 29.69 -23.35
N PHE A 216 3.14 28.41 -23.33
CA PHE A 216 1.78 27.89 -23.28
C PHE A 216 1.63 26.87 -22.14
N THR A 217 0.41 26.36 -21.94
CA THR A 217 0.13 25.36 -20.91
C THR A 217 0.90 24.07 -21.16
N GLU A 218 0.96 23.63 -22.42
CA GLU A 218 1.59 22.35 -22.79
C GLU A 218 3.12 22.46 -22.92
N GLY A 219 3.68 23.68 -22.99
CA GLY A 219 5.12 23.88 -23.17
C GLY A 219 5.47 25.21 -23.85
N ASP A 220 6.67 25.25 -24.41
CA ASP A 220 7.27 26.44 -25.01
C ASP A 220 7.52 26.26 -26.51
N VAL A 221 7.03 27.20 -27.32
CA VAL A 221 7.34 27.30 -28.75
C VAL A 221 8.53 28.24 -28.93
N PHE A 222 9.52 27.80 -29.70
CA PHE A 222 10.67 28.60 -30.12
C PHE A 222 10.58 28.82 -31.63
N VAL A 223 10.59 30.09 -32.06
CA VAL A 223 10.50 30.45 -33.47
C VAL A 223 11.51 31.55 -33.83
N THR A 224 12.10 31.48 -35.02
CA THR A 224 12.91 32.56 -35.60
C THR A 224 12.14 33.29 -36.69
N ILE A 225 12.54 34.53 -37.01
CA ILE A 225 11.91 35.31 -38.07
C ILE A 225 12.12 34.69 -39.46
N GLU A 226 13.13 33.84 -39.62
CA GLU A 226 13.42 33.10 -40.85
C GLU A 226 12.63 31.78 -40.99
N GLY A 227 11.75 31.44 -40.05
CA GLY A 227 10.86 30.27 -40.18
C GLY A 227 11.30 29.00 -39.45
N ASN A 228 12.40 29.01 -38.69
CA ASN A 228 12.77 27.86 -37.87
C ASN A 228 11.86 27.74 -36.64
N VAL A 229 11.27 26.57 -36.42
CA VAL A 229 10.32 26.28 -35.32
C VAL A 229 10.71 25.00 -34.59
N ARG A 230 10.70 25.03 -33.26
CA ARG A 230 10.77 23.83 -32.40
C ARG A 230 9.94 24.02 -31.13
N PHE A 231 9.70 22.94 -30.41
CA PHE A 231 8.89 22.93 -29.19
C PHE A 231 9.62 22.22 -28.04
N GLU A 232 9.37 22.67 -26.81
CA GLU A 232 9.79 22.02 -25.55
C GLU A 232 8.53 21.78 -24.70
N PRO A 233 8.09 20.54 -24.49
CA PRO A 233 6.91 20.23 -23.67
C PRO A 233 7.17 20.44 -22.17
N ASN A 234 6.11 20.73 -21.44
CA ASN A 234 6.11 20.61 -19.98
C ASN A 234 5.97 19.14 -19.57
N ARG A 235 6.31 18.85 -18.30
CA ARG A 235 5.93 17.62 -17.60
C ARG A 235 4.55 17.77 -16.96
N ASP A 236 4.01 16.64 -16.48
CA ASP A 236 2.77 16.54 -15.72
C ASP A 236 1.57 17.01 -16.56
N LEU A 237 1.53 16.61 -17.84
CA LEU A 237 0.48 16.95 -18.79
C LEU A 237 -0.61 15.88 -18.81
N ASP A 238 -1.86 16.32 -18.74
CA ASP A 238 -3.03 15.44 -18.71
C ASP A 238 -3.29 14.75 -20.07
N HIS A 239 -3.01 13.44 -20.15
CA HIS A 239 -3.30 12.58 -21.30
C HIS A 239 -4.49 11.63 -21.09
N GLU A 240 -5.42 11.89 -20.15
CA GLU A 240 -6.63 11.06 -19.94
C GLU A 240 -7.46 10.83 -21.23
N SER A 241 -7.36 11.78 -22.18
CA SER A 241 -8.05 11.77 -23.47
C SER A 241 -7.19 11.27 -24.66
N GLY A 242 -5.99 10.76 -24.39
CA GLY A 242 -4.95 10.40 -25.36
C GLY A 242 -4.03 11.58 -25.73
N ASP A 243 -3.20 11.39 -26.75
CA ASP A 243 -2.20 12.37 -27.23
C ASP A 243 -2.75 13.80 -27.36
N ILE A 244 -1.99 14.78 -26.85
CA ILE A 244 -2.33 16.20 -26.97
C ILE A 244 -1.92 16.68 -28.37
N VAL A 245 -2.91 17.08 -29.18
CA VAL A 245 -2.70 17.60 -30.54
C VAL A 245 -3.08 19.07 -30.64
N LYS A 246 -2.14 19.91 -31.12
CA LYS A 246 -2.30 21.36 -31.29
C LYS A 246 -1.97 21.81 -32.72
N SER A 247 -2.66 22.86 -33.17
CA SER A 247 -2.43 23.47 -34.49
C SER A 247 -1.78 24.84 -34.36
N LEU A 248 -0.59 25.01 -34.92
CA LEU A 248 0.12 26.29 -34.96
C LEU A 248 0.05 26.84 -36.38
N VAL A 249 -0.46 28.06 -36.55
CA VAL A 249 -0.54 28.71 -37.87
C VAL A 249 0.40 29.90 -37.90
N PHE A 250 1.47 29.80 -38.66
CA PHE A 250 2.48 30.83 -38.87
C PHE A 250 2.10 31.71 -40.07
N THR A 251 2.34 33.01 -39.94
CA THR A 251 2.07 34.03 -40.96
C THR A 251 3.37 34.76 -41.27
N SER A 252 3.71 34.82 -42.55
CA SER A 252 4.85 35.56 -43.07
C SER A 252 4.41 36.85 -43.76
N SER A 253 5.36 37.77 -43.93
CA SER A 253 5.21 38.97 -44.75
C SER A 253 6.56 39.35 -45.34
N ASP A 254 6.57 39.78 -46.58
CA ASP A 254 7.72 40.34 -47.30
C ASP A 254 7.65 41.88 -47.39
N GLY A 255 8.51 42.46 -48.22
CA GLY A 255 8.77 43.89 -48.30
C GLY A 255 7.61 44.69 -48.87
N ASP A 256 6.80 44.10 -49.75
CA ASP A 256 5.57 44.67 -50.27
C ASP A 256 4.29 44.08 -49.62
N LEU A 257 4.42 43.45 -48.45
CA LEU A 257 3.27 43.03 -47.62
C LEU A 257 2.41 41.90 -48.21
N ASP A 258 2.97 41.10 -49.11
CA ASP A 258 2.39 39.81 -49.47
C ASP A 258 2.48 38.84 -48.28
N VAL A 259 1.42 38.05 -48.08
CA VAL A 259 1.25 37.23 -46.87
C VAL A 259 1.00 35.79 -47.22
N GLU A 260 1.92 34.93 -46.79
CA GLU A 260 1.76 33.48 -46.86
C GLU A 260 1.68 32.82 -45.48
N THR A 261 1.08 31.63 -45.42
CA THR A 261 0.88 30.90 -44.15
C THR A 261 1.32 29.45 -44.21
N ALA A 262 1.82 28.95 -43.08
CA ALA A 262 2.10 27.52 -42.86
C ALA A 262 1.38 27.04 -41.59
N THR A 263 0.90 25.81 -41.63
CA THR A 263 0.35 25.11 -40.46
C THR A 263 1.30 24.03 -40.00
N VAL A 264 1.61 24.04 -38.70
CA VAL A 264 2.36 23.00 -38.00
C VAL A 264 1.41 22.26 -37.07
N THR A 265 1.34 20.94 -37.19
CA THR A 265 0.65 20.09 -36.21
C THR A 265 1.64 19.65 -35.15
N LEU A 266 1.40 20.03 -33.90
CA LEU A 266 2.14 19.56 -32.73
C LEU A 266 1.38 18.38 -32.12
N THR A 267 2.07 17.26 -31.90
CA THR A 267 1.56 16.11 -31.16
C THR A 267 2.50 15.83 -30.00
N ILE A 268 1.96 15.90 -28.78
CA ILE A 268 2.62 15.47 -27.55
C ILE A 268 2.03 14.10 -27.21
N ILE A 269 2.89 13.09 -27.20
CA ILE A 269 2.55 11.71 -26.89
C ILE A 269 2.77 11.54 -25.38
N ASP A 270 1.84 10.82 -24.77
CA ASP A 270 1.92 10.40 -23.38
C ASP A 270 3.23 9.66 -23.09
N GLY A 271 3.71 9.85 -21.87
CA GLY A 271 5.03 9.45 -21.43
C GLY A 271 5.08 8.07 -20.77
N ASP A 272 5.99 7.92 -19.81
CA ASP A 272 6.12 6.69 -19.03
C ASP A 272 5.24 6.74 -17.78
N ILE A 273 4.47 5.67 -17.54
CA ILE A 273 3.69 5.43 -16.32
C ILE A 273 4.54 5.48 -15.04
N PRO A 274 3.95 5.75 -13.86
CA PRO A 274 4.66 5.82 -12.59
C PRO A 274 5.29 4.49 -12.20
N MET A 275 6.38 4.56 -11.43
CA MET A 275 7.11 3.37 -10.98
C MET A 275 7.18 3.28 -9.46
N ILE A 276 6.71 2.15 -8.91
CA ILE A 276 6.99 1.75 -7.53
C ILE A 276 8.35 1.05 -7.50
N GLU A 277 9.28 1.57 -6.69
CA GLU A 277 10.60 0.97 -6.53
C GLU A 277 10.59 -0.13 -5.47
N SER A 278 9.93 0.11 -4.32
CA SER A 278 9.75 -0.89 -3.27
C SER A 278 8.60 -0.54 -2.33
N VAL A 279 7.96 -1.59 -1.82
CA VAL A 279 6.96 -1.50 -0.75
C VAL A 279 7.52 -2.25 0.47
N PRO A 280 7.83 -1.56 1.59
CA PRO A 280 8.30 -2.22 2.80
C PRO A 280 7.24 -3.21 3.33
N SER A 281 7.67 -4.31 3.96
CA SER A 281 6.77 -5.34 4.51
C SER A 281 6.27 -4.98 5.92
N ILE A 282 5.12 -5.53 6.29
CA ILE A 282 4.55 -5.43 7.63
C ILE A 282 4.74 -6.75 8.40
N ALA A 283 5.07 -6.67 9.68
CA ALA A 283 5.15 -7.80 10.59
C ALA A 283 4.51 -7.45 11.94
N LEU A 284 3.42 -8.11 12.29
CA LEU A 284 2.66 -7.90 13.53
C LEU A 284 2.36 -9.27 14.19
N ALA A 285 1.95 -9.27 15.45
CA ALA A 285 1.62 -10.49 16.18
C ALA A 285 0.23 -10.41 16.80
N GLU A 286 -0.49 -11.52 16.79
CA GLU A 286 -1.82 -11.64 17.41
C GLU A 286 -1.75 -11.62 18.93
N ALA A 287 -0.63 -12.06 19.50
CA ALA A 287 -0.38 -11.98 20.94
C ALA A 287 -0.48 -10.54 21.48
N ASP A 288 -0.25 -9.53 20.62
CA ASP A 288 -0.33 -8.12 20.98
C ASP A 288 -1.78 -7.56 20.91
N LEU A 289 -2.74 -8.30 20.33
CA LEU A 289 -4.16 -7.92 20.28
C LEU A 289 -4.73 -7.78 21.70
N ALA A 290 -5.86 -7.08 21.83
CA ALA A 290 -6.41 -6.75 23.14
C ALA A 290 -6.86 -7.97 23.96
N ASP A 291 -7.21 -9.05 23.28
CA ASP A 291 -7.59 -10.37 23.78
C ASP A 291 -6.51 -11.44 23.56
N GLY A 292 -5.34 -11.06 23.02
CA GLY A 292 -4.20 -11.95 22.89
C GLY A 292 -3.51 -12.26 24.22
N SER A 293 -2.52 -13.15 24.17
CA SER A 293 -1.80 -13.65 25.34
C SER A 293 -0.79 -12.65 25.95
N SER A 294 -0.42 -11.59 25.20
CA SER A 294 0.55 -10.56 25.60
C SER A 294 0.12 -9.14 25.15
N PRO A 295 -1.10 -8.70 25.51
CA PRO A 295 -1.73 -7.52 24.90
C PRO A 295 -0.93 -6.23 25.14
N ILE A 296 -0.81 -5.39 24.12
CA ILE A 296 -0.15 -4.08 24.23
C ILE A 296 -1.13 -2.94 24.54
N MET A 297 -0.60 -1.84 25.09
CA MET A 297 -1.39 -0.62 25.26
C MET A 297 -1.37 0.20 23.97
N GLY A 298 -2.37 -0.01 23.11
CA GLY A 298 -2.51 0.71 21.85
C GLY A 298 -3.10 -0.17 20.76
N ALA A 299 -2.99 0.30 19.51
CA ALA A 299 -3.32 -0.51 18.35
C ALA A 299 -2.09 -1.35 17.94
N VAL A 300 -2.34 -2.57 17.48
CA VAL A 300 -1.32 -3.43 16.87
C VAL A 300 -1.09 -2.92 15.45
N SER A 301 -0.14 -2.01 15.27
CA SER A 301 0.05 -1.32 13.99
C SER A 301 1.50 -1.03 13.66
N GLN A 302 1.75 -0.90 12.36
CA GLN A 302 3.06 -0.51 11.80
C GLN A 302 2.86 0.50 10.67
N THR A 303 3.69 1.54 10.66
CA THR A 303 3.69 2.61 9.65
C THR A 303 4.97 2.53 8.85
N GLU A 304 4.84 2.51 7.53
CA GLU A 304 5.96 2.43 6.59
C GLU A 304 5.78 3.44 5.45
N THR A 305 6.74 3.51 4.53
CA THR A 305 6.68 4.44 3.38
C THR A 305 7.18 3.76 2.11
N ILE A 306 6.35 3.78 1.07
CA ILE A 306 6.66 3.28 -0.27
C ILE A 306 7.73 4.17 -0.91
N SER A 307 8.71 3.57 -1.57
CA SER A 307 9.61 4.30 -2.48
C SER A 307 9.11 4.20 -3.91
N PHE A 308 9.13 5.33 -4.61
CA PHE A 308 8.61 5.49 -5.96
C PHE A 308 9.35 6.60 -6.69
N THR A 309 9.26 6.62 -8.02
CA THR A 309 9.72 7.72 -8.87
C THR A 309 8.56 8.28 -9.67
N ASN A 310 8.49 9.62 -9.70
CA ASN A 310 7.68 10.32 -10.70
C ASN A 310 8.37 10.17 -12.05
N GLN A 311 7.64 9.70 -13.03
CA GLN A 311 8.13 9.42 -14.37
C GLN A 311 7.80 10.61 -15.26
N SER A 312 6.94 10.45 -16.28
CA SER A 312 6.45 11.60 -17.05
C SER A 312 5.52 12.46 -16.22
N ASP A 313 4.67 11.82 -15.43
CA ASP A 313 3.73 12.48 -14.53
C ASP A 313 4.10 12.31 -13.07
N ASP A 314 3.62 13.22 -12.23
CA ASP A 314 3.79 13.12 -10.79
C ASP A 314 2.80 12.10 -10.21
N VAL A 315 3.25 11.24 -9.28
CA VAL A 315 2.34 10.32 -8.60
C VAL A 315 1.33 11.12 -7.77
N GLU A 316 0.03 10.93 -8.04
CA GLU A 316 -1.06 11.56 -7.32
C GLU A 316 -1.38 10.79 -6.02
N LYS A 317 -1.50 9.45 -6.11
CA LYS A 317 -1.93 8.61 -4.99
C LYS A 317 -1.46 7.15 -5.11
N PHE A 318 -1.62 6.42 -4.00
CA PHE A 318 -1.54 4.96 -3.98
C PHE A 318 -2.91 4.37 -3.72
N ARG A 319 -3.18 3.22 -4.31
CA ARG A 319 -4.43 2.48 -4.10
C ARG A 319 -4.17 0.98 -4.09
N LEU A 320 -5.08 0.24 -3.46
CA LEU A 320 -5.15 -1.20 -3.58
C LEU A 320 -6.12 -1.60 -4.69
N GLU A 321 -5.80 -2.67 -5.41
CA GLU A 321 -6.71 -3.27 -6.38
C GLU A 321 -7.59 -4.34 -5.71
N LEU A 322 -8.85 -3.97 -5.44
CA LEU A 322 -9.77 -4.80 -4.66
C LEU A 322 -10.05 -6.16 -5.32
N SER A 323 -10.08 -6.20 -6.64
CA SER A 323 -10.40 -7.43 -7.39
C SER A 323 -9.27 -8.47 -7.42
N GLU A 324 -8.05 -8.06 -7.08
CA GLU A 324 -6.87 -8.92 -7.03
C GLU A 324 -6.61 -9.49 -5.62
N PHE A 325 -7.23 -8.91 -4.59
CA PHE A 325 -7.06 -9.36 -3.20
C PHE A 325 -7.86 -10.63 -2.89
N ASN A 326 -7.21 -11.59 -2.21
CA ASN A 326 -7.81 -12.82 -1.67
C ASN A 326 -8.78 -13.55 -2.62
N SER A 327 -8.49 -13.54 -3.92
CA SER A 327 -9.43 -14.06 -4.94
C SER A 327 -9.71 -15.57 -4.88
N ASP A 328 -8.97 -16.31 -4.04
CA ASP A 328 -9.13 -17.74 -3.79
C ASP A 328 -9.73 -18.09 -2.42
N ASP A 329 -10.15 -17.08 -1.65
CA ASP A 329 -10.74 -17.21 -0.30
C ASP A 329 -9.84 -17.98 0.68
N SER A 330 -8.52 -17.93 0.49
CA SER A 330 -7.55 -18.64 1.34
C SER A 330 -7.23 -17.91 2.65
N LEU A 331 -7.20 -16.57 2.62
CA LEU A 331 -7.01 -15.74 3.82
C LEU A 331 -8.35 -15.61 4.57
N LYS A 332 -8.35 -15.98 5.85
CA LYS A 332 -9.55 -16.09 6.68
C LYS A 332 -9.34 -15.56 8.09
N SER A 333 -10.45 -15.31 8.77
CA SER A 333 -10.54 -15.05 10.21
C SER A 333 -11.81 -15.73 10.71
N ASP A 334 -11.70 -16.50 11.78
CA ASP A 334 -12.76 -17.36 12.34
C ASP A 334 -13.42 -18.27 11.29
N GLY A 335 -12.61 -18.79 10.35
CA GLY A 335 -13.06 -19.65 9.26
C GLY A 335 -13.82 -18.93 8.13
N LEU A 336 -13.99 -17.61 8.19
CA LEU A 336 -14.64 -16.79 7.16
C LEU A 336 -13.61 -16.08 6.28
N PRO A 337 -13.80 -16.04 4.95
CA PRO A 337 -12.89 -15.32 4.06
C PRO A 337 -12.86 -13.82 4.37
N ILE A 338 -11.66 -13.25 4.31
CA ILE A 338 -11.47 -11.80 4.45
C ILE A 338 -11.63 -11.15 3.08
N ASP A 339 -12.62 -10.25 2.96
CA ASP A 339 -12.83 -9.38 1.82
C ASP A 339 -12.17 -8.01 2.06
N LEU A 340 -11.93 -7.25 0.99
CA LEU A 340 -11.34 -5.91 1.06
C LEU A 340 -12.27 -4.87 0.43
N LYS A 341 -12.42 -3.74 1.10
CA LYS A 341 -13.11 -2.56 0.56
C LYS A 341 -12.37 -1.28 0.90
N GLU A 342 -12.55 -0.27 0.07
CA GLU A 342 -12.17 1.10 0.42
C GLU A 342 -13.32 1.75 1.20
N ASP A 343 -13.05 2.23 2.41
CA ASP A 343 -14.07 2.77 3.31
C ASP A 343 -13.57 4.01 4.08
N PRO A 344 -14.14 5.21 3.83
CA PRO A 344 -15.09 5.53 2.77
C PRO A 344 -14.48 5.42 1.36
N ALA A 345 -15.32 5.24 0.34
CA ALA A 345 -14.88 5.21 -1.06
C ALA A 345 -14.12 6.49 -1.46
N GLY A 346 -13.00 6.34 -2.15
CA GLY A 346 -12.10 7.42 -2.57
C GLY A 346 -11.29 8.08 -1.45
N SER A 347 -11.20 7.44 -0.27
CA SER A 347 -10.47 7.99 0.88
C SER A 347 -9.01 7.57 0.98
N GLY A 348 -8.58 6.54 0.24
CA GLY A 348 -7.28 5.88 0.41
C GLY A 348 -7.18 5.04 1.69
N ASN A 349 -8.31 4.76 2.35
CA ASN A 349 -8.39 3.87 3.51
C ASN A 349 -9.10 2.58 3.13
N TYR A 350 -8.50 1.46 3.50
CA TYR A 350 -8.96 0.13 3.20
C TYR A 350 -9.25 -0.64 4.48
N VAL A 351 -10.31 -1.45 4.44
CA VAL A 351 -10.76 -2.30 5.53
C VAL A 351 -10.79 -3.73 5.01
N GLY A 352 -10.02 -4.61 5.65
CA GLY A 352 -10.17 -6.05 5.52
C GLY A 352 -11.26 -6.51 6.49
N PHE A 353 -12.27 -7.24 6.01
CA PHE A 353 -13.43 -7.62 6.82
C PHE A 353 -13.94 -9.02 6.48
N THR A 354 -14.54 -9.69 7.46
CA THR A 354 -15.32 -10.92 7.23
C THR A 354 -16.81 -10.60 7.23
N THR A 355 -17.61 -11.40 6.52
CA THR A 355 -19.07 -11.29 6.54
C THR A 355 -19.70 -12.57 7.08
N SER A 356 -20.35 -12.46 8.24
CA SER A 356 -21.06 -13.60 8.85
C SER A 356 -22.30 -14.01 8.06
N ALA A 357 -22.84 -15.21 8.35
CA ALA A 357 -24.10 -15.69 7.77
C ALA A 357 -25.32 -14.79 8.05
N SER A 358 -25.23 -13.91 9.06
CA SER A 358 -26.25 -12.90 9.38
C SER A 358 -26.03 -11.55 8.70
N ASN A 359 -25.05 -11.45 7.78
CA ASN A 359 -24.62 -10.22 7.10
C ASN A 359 -24.13 -9.13 8.07
N VAL A 360 -23.45 -9.53 9.14
CA VAL A 360 -22.70 -8.62 10.00
C VAL A 360 -21.26 -8.65 9.54
N GLU A 361 -20.71 -7.48 9.24
CA GLU A 361 -19.30 -7.29 8.91
C GLU A 361 -18.47 -7.09 10.19
N THR A 362 -17.34 -7.80 10.29
CA THR A 362 -16.33 -7.61 11.33
C THR A 362 -15.04 -7.14 10.67
N GLN A 363 -14.44 -6.06 11.17
CA GLN A 363 -13.18 -5.54 10.62
C GLN A 363 -12.02 -6.32 11.21
N ILE A 364 -11.18 -6.90 10.36
CA ILE A 364 -10.02 -7.70 10.78
C ILE A 364 -8.75 -6.86 10.75
N PHE A 365 -8.61 -5.99 9.76
CA PHE A 365 -7.50 -5.04 9.67
C PHE A 365 -7.89 -3.78 8.92
N THR A 366 -7.05 -2.74 9.05
CA THR A 366 -7.13 -1.53 8.24
C THR A 366 -5.79 -1.18 7.61
N LEU A 367 -5.82 -0.59 6.42
CA LEU A 367 -4.66 0.05 5.80
C LEU A 367 -5.03 1.47 5.37
N SER A 368 -4.28 2.46 5.83
CA SER A 368 -4.52 3.87 5.53
C SER A 368 -3.32 4.52 4.87
N PHE A 369 -3.49 5.04 3.66
CA PHE A 369 -2.50 5.92 3.04
C PHE A 369 -2.58 7.34 3.65
N SER A 370 -1.43 7.93 3.96
CA SER A 370 -1.34 9.24 4.60
C SER A 370 -1.66 10.35 3.60
N ALA A 371 -2.69 11.15 3.90
CA ALA A 371 -2.99 12.37 3.13
C ALA A 371 -1.92 13.48 3.30
N ALA A 372 -1.02 13.36 4.29
CA ALA A 372 0.01 14.35 4.56
C ALA A 372 1.39 13.99 3.97
N THR A 373 1.62 12.71 3.66
CA THR A 373 2.91 12.23 3.16
C THR A 373 2.65 11.12 2.15
N LEU A 374 2.75 11.46 0.86
CA LEU A 374 2.55 10.53 -0.23
C LEU A 374 3.45 9.30 -0.08
N GLY A 375 2.88 8.11 -0.27
CA GLY A 375 3.56 6.83 -0.10
C GLY A 375 3.65 6.32 1.34
N GLN A 376 3.42 7.15 2.37
CA GLN A 376 3.33 6.67 3.75
C GLN A 376 2.00 5.95 3.96
N TYR A 377 2.04 4.78 4.57
CA TYR A 377 0.84 4.02 4.93
C TYR A 377 0.95 3.43 6.34
N THR A 378 -0.19 3.17 6.97
CA THR A 378 -0.26 2.49 8.27
C THR A 378 -1.17 1.29 8.15
N PHE A 379 -0.66 0.11 8.51
CA PHE A 379 -1.43 -1.11 8.65
C PHE A 379 -1.74 -1.34 10.14
N THR A 380 -2.98 -1.69 10.46
CA THR A 380 -3.42 -2.02 11.83
C THR A 380 -4.17 -3.34 11.83
N LEU A 381 -3.71 -4.29 12.61
CA LEU A 381 -4.43 -5.54 12.92
C LEU A 381 -5.45 -5.27 14.04
N LEU A 382 -6.67 -5.78 13.88
CA LEU A 382 -7.78 -5.57 14.82
C LEU A 382 -8.31 -6.86 15.42
N GLU A 383 -8.30 -7.95 14.65
CA GLU A 383 -8.77 -9.28 15.05
C GLU A 383 -7.77 -10.33 14.53
N ASN A 384 -7.91 -11.58 14.98
CA ASN A 384 -7.12 -12.73 14.54
C ASN A 384 -7.27 -13.05 13.03
N ILE A 385 -6.33 -13.82 12.52
CA ILE A 385 -6.29 -14.42 11.19
C ILE A 385 -6.05 -15.91 11.38
N ASP A 386 -6.73 -16.75 10.60
CA ASP A 386 -6.60 -18.20 10.74
C ASP A 386 -5.18 -18.68 10.36
N HIS A 387 -4.55 -19.39 11.29
CA HIS A 387 -3.24 -20.02 11.12
C HIS A 387 -3.34 -21.51 10.73
N GLU A 388 -2.21 -22.16 10.45
CA GLU A 388 -2.19 -23.59 10.09
C GLU A 388 -2.23 -24.47 11.34
N ASP A 389 -3.16 -25.43 11.37
CA ASP A 389 -3.49 -26.15 12.59
C ASP A 389 -2.32 -26.83 13.35
N GLY A 390 -2.26 -26.60 14.67
CA GLY A 390 -1.44 -27.36 15.62
C GLY A 390 0.06 -27.16 15.45
N ARG A 391 0.48 -25.98 14.99
CA ARG A 391 1.89 -25.65 14.71
C ARG A 391 2.56 -24.83 15.79
N GLY A 392 1.87 -24.54 16.89
CA GLY A 392 2.31 -23.53 17.84
C GLY A 392 2.34 -22.16 17.14
N ASN A 393 2.97 -21.21 17.84
CA ASN A 393 3.27 -19.91 17.30
C ASN A 393 4.00 -20.00 15.93
N ASN A 394 3.28 -19.64 14.86
CA ASN A 394 3.69 -19.72 13.46
C ASN A 394 3.35 -18.43 12.69
N ASP A 395 3.91 -18.24 11.50
CA ASP A 395 3.66 -17.03 10.70
C ASP A 395 2.70 -17.33 9.54
N PHE A 396 1.66 -16.50 9.38
CA PHE A 396 0.83 -16.42 8.19
C PHE A 396 1.26 -15.23 7.34
N MET A 397 1.41 -15.43 6.02
CA MET A 397 1.83 -14.39 5.10
C MET A 397 0.81 -14.20 3.97
N PHE A 398 0.43 -12.95 3.71
CA PHE A 398 -0.40 -12.56 2.57
C PHE A 398 0.12 -11.27 1.93
N GLU A 399 -0.41 -10.94 0.75
CA GLU A 399 -0.01 -9.76 -0.01
C GLU A 399 -1.21 -8.87 -0.33
N LEU A 400 -1.00 -7.56 -0.28
CA LEU A 400 -1.95 -6.55 -0.77
C LEU A 400 -1.45 -5.97 -2.11
N PRO A 401 -2.27 -5.92 -3.18
CA PRO A 401 -1.85 -5.47 -4.50
C PRO A 401 -1.83 -3.93 -4.58
N VAL A 402 -0.64 -3.32 -4.50
CA VAL A 402 -0.48 -1.85 -4.50
C VAL A 402 -0.20 -1.32 -5.89
N TYR A 403 -0.86 -0.23 -6.25
CA TYR A 403 -0.65 0.54 -7.47
C TYR A 403 -0.39 2.01 -7.11
N ALA A 404 0.54 2.66 -7.81
CA ALA A 404 0.65 4.10 -7.87
C ALA A 404 -0.21 4.60 -9.03
N VAL A 405 -0.87 5.75 -8.84
CA VAL A 405 -1.65 6.45 -9.85
C VAL A 405 -1.08 7.84 -9.98
N ASP A 406 -0.74 8.25 -11.19
CA ASP A 406 -0.24 9.60 -11.50
C ASP A 406 -1.36 10.61 -11.75
N THR A 407 -0.98 11.80 -12.21
CA THR A 407 -1.85 12.97 -12.39
C THR A 407 -2.96 12.74 -13.42
N ASP A 408 -2.71 11.97 -14.47
CA ASP A 408 -3.66 11.69 -15.55
C ASP A 408 -4.23 10.27 -15.51
N GLY A 409 -4.00 9.57 -14.40
CA GLY A 409 -4.76 8.39 -14.00
C GLY A 409 -4.16 7.05 -14.44
N ASP A 410 -2.97 7.08 -15.00
CA ASP A 410 -2.20 5.92 -15.38
C ASP A 410 -1.69 5.17 -14.14
N ASN A 411 -1.73 3.84 -14.23
CA ASN A 411 -1.36 2.98 -13.12
C ASN A 411 0.04 2.44 -13.33
N SER A 412 0.81 2.40 -12.24
CA SER A 412 2.06 1.62 -12.22
C SER A 412 1.80 0.14 -12.50
N LEU A 413 2.86 -0.63 -12.69
CA LEU A 413 2.75 -2.08 -12.49
C LEU A 413 2.39 -2.37 -11.02
N MET A 414 1.69 -3.48 -10.78
CA MET A 414 1.36 -3.95 -9.44
C MET A 414 2.64 -4.23 -8.64
N SER A 415 2.71 -3.73 -7.41
CA SER A 415 3.73 -4.09 -6.43
C SER A 415 3.10 -4.69 -5.18
N PRO A 416 3.54 -5.87 -4.72
CA PRO A 416 2.96 -6.51 -3.55
C PRO A 416 3.42 -5.83 -2.26
N LEU A 417 2.48 -5.57 -1.35
CA LEU A 417 2.74 -5.29 0.05
C LEU A 417 2.63 -6.60 0.84
N SER A 418 3.76 -7.20 1.23
CA SER A 418 3.77 -8.40 2.06
C SER A 418 3.45 -8.07 3.52
N VAL A 419 2.49 -8.79 4.08
CA VAL A 419 2.09 -8.72 5.50
C VAL A 419 2.34 -10.09 6.12
N THR A 420 3.04 -10.09 7.25
CA THR A 420 3.27 -11.27 8.10
C THR A 420 2.56 -11.06 9.42
N ILE A 421 1.64 -11.97 9.76
CA ILE A 421 1.02 -12.03 11.07
C ILE A 421 1.59 -13.25 11.77
N THR A 422 2.14 -13.03 12.96
CA THR A 422 2.61 -14.10 13.84
C THR A 422 1.48 -14.49 14.77
N ASP A 423 1.21 -15.78 14.80
CA ASP A 423 0.17 -16.43 15.58
C ASP A 423 0.32 -16.20 17.09
N ASP A 424 -0.78 -16.35 17.80
CA ASP A 424 -0.83 -16.32 19.25
C ASP A 424 -1.11 -17.69 19.83
N VAL A 425 -0.44 -18.03 20.92
CA VAL A 425 -0.70 -19.28 21.65
C VAL A 425 -1.03 -18.97 23.09
N GLN A 426 -1.93 -19.76 23.65
CA GLN A 426 -2.36 -19.56 25.01
C GLN A 426 -1.26 -19.80 26.05
N VAL A 427 -1.44 -19.22 27.24
CA VAL A 427 -0.48 -19.32 28.34
C VAL A 427 -1.12 -20.05 29.52
N MET A 428 -0.55 -21.21 29.86
CA MET A 428 -0.97 -22.02 31.00
C MET A 428 0.10 -22.14 32.09
N VAL A 429 -0.34 -22.22 33.35
CA VAL A 429 0.53 -22.29 34.52
C VAL A 429 0.23 -23.51 35.39
N SER A 430 1.27 -24.25 35.77
CA SER A 430 1.18 -25.39 36.70
C SER A 430 1.09 -24.91 38.15
N GLY A 431 0.40 -25.67 38.99
CA GLY A 431 0.20 -25.30 40.39
C GLY A 431 -0.21 -26.46 41.30
N SER A 432 -0.84 -26.13 42.41
CA SER A 432 -1.25 -27.09 43.42
C SER A 432 -2.55 -26.70 44.11
N LEU A 433 -3.34 -27.70 44.45
CA LEU A 433 -4.47 -27.60 45.36
C LEU A 433 -4.13 -28.37 46.64
N SER A 434 -4.44 -27.81 47.80
CA SER A 434 -4.24 -28.47 49.08
C SER A 434 -5.45 -28.24 49.97
N ILE A 435 -5.92 -29.31 50.60
CA ILE A 435 -7.05 -29.30 51.52
C ILE A 435 -6.88 -30.40 52.57
N GLU A 436 -7.44 -30.18 53.74
CA GLU A 436 -7.50 -31.19 54.81
C GLU A 436 -8.82 -31.96 54.70
N GLU A 437 -8.79 -33.25 55.04
CA GLU A 437 -9.98 -34.09 55.06
C GLU A 437 -11.05 -33.55 56.02
N PRO A 438 -12.31 -33.36 55.57
CA PRO A 438 -13.30 -32.62 56.32
C PRO A 438 -13.88 -33.44 57.49
N THR A 439 -14.13 -32.78 58.62
CA THR A 439 -14.85 -33.41 59.73
C THR A 439 -16.37 -33.43 59.50
N VAL A 440 -17.09 -34.23 60.29
CA VAL A 440 -18.58 -34.17 60.33
C VAL A 440 -19.09 -32.75 60.63
N ALA A 441 -18.38 -32.00 61.48
CA ALA A 441 -18.74 -30.63 61.83
C ALA A 441 -18.53 -29.66 60.66
N ASP A 442 -17.45 -29.83 59.88
CA ASP A 442 -17.18 -29.02 58.69
C ASP A 442 -18.28 -29.22 57.65
N LEU A 443 -18.61 -30.47 57.33
CA LEU A 443 -19.69 -30.79 56.39
C LEU A 443 -21.06 -30.23 56.84
N ALA A 444 -21.32 -30.18 58.15
CA ALA A 444 -22.53 -29.58 58.69
C ALA A 444 -22.54 -28.03 58.59
N ALA A 445 -21.36 -27.39 58.61
CA ALA A 445 -21.21 -25.96 58.39
C ALA A 445 -21.26 -25.57 56.91
N GLY A 446 -20.82 -26.47 56.03
CA GLY A 446 -20.82 -26.36 54.58
C GLY A 446 -19.66 -27.14 53.97
N THR A 447 -19.80 -27.66 52.75
CA THR A 447 -18.76 -28.48 52.11
C THR A 447 -17.44 -27.70 51.98
N PRO A 448 -16.34 -28.16 52.60
CA PRO A 448 -15.04 -27.54 52.42
C PRO A 448 -14.57 -27.68 50.97
N THR A 449 -13.93 -26.62 50.46
CA THR A 449 -13.40 -26.60 49.09
C THR A 449 -12.07 -25.87 49.06
N THR A 450 -11.21 -26.23 48.12
CA THR A 450 -9.93 -25.54 47.89
C THR A 450 -10.17 -24.11 47.40
N SER A 451 -9.14 -23.27 47.45
CA SER A 451 -9.15 -22.06 46.61
C SER A 451 -9.24 -22.45 45.13
N VAL A 452 -9.83 -21.55 44.33
CA VAL A 452 -9.79 -21.66 42.87
C VAL A 452 -8.36 -21.41 42.40
N PHE A 453 -7.85 -22.28 41.54
CA PHE A 453 -6.59 -22.13 40.83
C PHE A 453 -6.87 -21.99 39.35
N ASP A 454 -6.40 -20.90 38.75
CA ASP A 454 -6.53 -20.65 37.32
C ASP A 454 -5.32 -21.25 36.58
N VAL A 455 -5.56 -22.26 35.75
CA VAL A 455 -4.54 -22.88 34.91
C VAL A 455 -4.33 -22.15 33.59
N LEU A 456 -5.31 -21.40 33.09
CA LEU A 456 -5.30 -20.73 31.78
C LEU A 456 -5.23 -19.22 31.99
N THR A 457 -4.04 -18.76 32.34
CA THR A 457 -3.83 -17.36 32.76
C THR A 457 -4.01 -16.34 31.64
N SER A 458 -3.89 -16.76 30.38
CA SER A 458 -4.18 -15.92 29.21
C SER A 458 -4.57 -16.84 28.06
N ALA A 459 -5.73 -16.60 27.46
CA ALA A 459 -6.12 -17.25 26.22
C ALA A 459 -5.31 -16.68 25.04
N SER A 460 -5.28 -17.40 23.92
CA SER A 460 -4.87 -16.86 22.63
C SER A 460 -5.96 -15.91 22.09
N ALA A 461 -5.59 -15.03 21.17
CA ALA A 461 -6.50 -14.06 20.54
C ALA A 461 -7.70 -14.73 19.83
N ASP A 462 -7.52 -15.93 19.26
CA ASP A 462 -8.57 -16.73 18.61
C ASP A 462 -9.39 -17.59 19.60
N GLY A 463 -9.18 -17.41 20.91
CA GLY A 463 -10.09 -17.91 21.95
C GLY A 463 -9.78 -19.31 22.49
N ALA A 464 -8.55 -19.55 22.96
CA ALA A 464 -8.22 -20.78 23.68
C ALA A 464 -9.15 -21.09 24.86
N SER A 465 -9.47 -22.38 25.02
CA SER A 465 -10.24 -22.89 26.14
C SER A 465 -9.73 -24.26 26.60
N VAL A 466 -10.03 -24.63 27.85
CA VAL A 466 -9.78 -25.97 28.36
C VAL A 466 -10.73 -26.96 27.71
N THR A 467 -10.17 -27.98 27.05
CA THR A 467 -10.94 -28.99 26.31
C THR A 467 -11.03 -30.31 27.07
N GLN A 468 -10.00 -30.64 27.86
CA GLN A 468 -9.95 -31.86 28.64
C GLN A 468 -9.01 -31.73 29.84
N PHE A 469 -9.11 -32.68 30.77
CA PHE A 469 -8.08 -32.92 31.77
C PHE A 469 -7.86 -34.43 31.95
N THR A 470 -6.74 -34.81 32.56
CA THR A 470 -6.53 -36.17 33.06
C THR A 470 -6.47 -36.18 34.58
N TYR A 471 -7.17 -37.10 35.21
CA TYR A 471 -7.06 -37.41 36.64
C TYR A 471 -6.39 -38.76 36.81
N ASP A 472 -5.20 -38.79 37.43
CA ASP A 472 -4.36 -40.00 37.57
C ASP A 472 -4.18 -40.76 36.23
N GLY A 473 -4.02 -40.00 35.13
CA GLY A 473 -3.79 -40.54 33.79
C GLY A 473 -5.04 -40.97 33.02
N THR A 474 -6.23 -40.87 33.61
CA THR A 474 -7.51 -41.10 32.90
C THR A 474 -8.04 -39.78 32.36
N ALA A 475 -8.35 -39.69 31.07
CA ALA A 475 -8.80 -38.47 30.41
C ALA A 475 -10.33 -38.25 30.54
N TYR A 476 -10.71 -36.99 30.72
CA TYR A 476 -12.08 -36.49 30.84
C TYR A 476 -12.21 -35.23 29.97
N SER A 477 -13.22 -35.19 29.12
CA SER A 477 -13.50 -34.02 28.27
C SER A 477 -14.48 -33.09 28.95
N LEU A 478 -14.29 -31.79 28.74
CA LEU A 478 -15.27 -30.78 29.12
C LEU A 478 -16.31 -30.63 28.00
N ASP A 479 -17.53 -30.21 28.35
CA ASP A 479 -18.49 -29.71 27.37
C ASP A 479 -18.08 -28.29 26.96
N PRO A 480 -17.69 -28.05 25.70
CA PRO A 480 -17.26 -26.72 25.25
C PRO A 480 -18.39 -25.69 25.26
N ASN A 481 -19.66 -26.12 25.34
CA ASN A 481 -20.81 -25.22 25.38
C ASN A 481 -21.22 -24.81 26.81
N ASP A 482 -20.55 -25.37 27.83
CA ASP A 482 -20.80 -25.04 29.23
C ASP A 482 -19.62 -24.25 29.81
N ALA A 483 -19.79 -22.93 29.87
CA ALA A 483 -18.84 -22.00 30.47
C ALA A 483 -18.95 -21.94 32.01
N THR A 484 -19.86 -22.72 32.63
CA THR A 484 -19.96 -22.81 34.08
C THR A 484 -19.04 -23.91 34.63
N GLU A 485 -18.92 -23.99 35.96
CA GLU A 485 -18.16 -25.06 36.60
C GLU A 485 -18.77 -26.43 36.27
N GLN A 486 -17.96 -27.31 35.70
CA GLN A 486 -18.32 -28.70 35.41
C GLN A 486 -17.78 -29.60 36.52
N GLU A 487 -18.66 -30.43 37.10
CA GLU A 487 -18.34 -31.32 38.22
C GLU A 487 -17.95 -32.73 37.73
N PHE A 488 -16.85 -33.25 38.26
CA PHE A 488 -16.38 -34.62 38.05
C PHE A 488 -16.11 -35.30 39.39
N THR A 489 -16.84 -36.37 39.69
CA THR A 489 -16.75 -37.08 40.97
C THR A 489 -15.76 -38.26 40.91
N PHE A 490 -14.92 -38.37 41.93
CA PHE A 490 -13.91 -39.40 42.15
C PHE A 490 -14.08 -40.05 43.54
N THR A 491 -13.25 -41.06 43.84
CA THR A 491 -13.25 -41.71 45.17
C THR A 491 -12.85 -40.73 46.26
N GLU A 492 -11.93 -39.83 45.95
CA GLU A 492 -11.35 -38.85 46.88
C GLU A 492 -12.21 -37.59 47.05
N GLY A 493 -13.17 -37.32 46.16
CA GLY A 493 -13.97 -36.09 46.17
C GLY A 493 -14.46 -35.67 44.78
N SER A 494 -14.93 -34.43 44.64
CA SER A 494 -15.36 -33.83 43.37
C SER A 494 -14.38 -32.75 42.90
N LEU A 495 -13.96 -32.84 41.63
CA LEU A 495 -13.23 -31.78 40.92
C LEU A 495 -14.22 -30.88 40.18
N PHE A 496 -14.04 -29.58 40.29
CA PHE A 496 -14.78 -28.57 39.53
C PHE A 496 -13.80 -27.87 38.61
N ILE A 497 -14.14 -27.79 37.32
CA ILE A 497 -13.31 -27.13 36.30
C ILE A 497 -14.18 -26.36 35.30
N THR A 498 -13.72 -25.17 34.89
CA THR A 498 -14.36 -24.38 33.82
C THR A 498 -13.56 -24.49 32.51
N THR A 499 -14.21 -24.16 31.39
CA THR A 499 -13.53 -24.04 30.09
C THR A 499 -12.55 -22.86 30.04
N GLN A 500 -12.61 -21.94 31.01
CA GLN A 500 -11.68 -20.81 31.16
C GLN A 500 -10.48 -21.13 32.07
N GLY A 501 -10.37 -22.38 32.58
CA GLY A 501 -9.19 -22.82 33.33
C GLY A 501 -9.27 -22.67 34.85
N GLU A 502 -10.41 -22.27 35.41
CA GLU A 502 -10.59 -22.26 36.86
C GLU A 502 -10.78 -23.69 37.39
N VAL A 503 -9.98 -24.10 38.38
CA VAL A 503 -9.99 -25.46 38.98
C VAL A 503 -10.10 -25.37 40.49
N ARG A 504 -11.00 -26.15 41.10
CA ARG A 504 -11.08 -26.36 42.56
C ARG A 504 -11.54 -27.78 42.90
N PHE A 505 -11.34 -28.20 44.14
CA PHE A 505 -11.67 -29.54 44.61
C PHE A 505 -12.45 -29.52 45.93
N GLU A 506 -13.38 -30.46 46.10
CA GLU A 506 -14.12 -30.74 47.33
C GLU A 506 -13.84 -32.20 47.75
N PRO A 507 -13.11 -32.44 48.86
CA PRO A 507 -12.78 -33.80 49.30
C PRO A 507 -13.97 -34.51 49.93
N ASN A 508 -13.99 -35.84 49.78
CA ASN A 508 -14.85 -36.71 50.57
C ASN A 508 -14.28 -36.83 52.00
N ARG A 509 -15.15 -37.23 52.92
CA ARG A 509 -14.79 -37.68 54.28
C ARG A 509 -14.56 -39.20 54.28
N ASP A 510 -13.89 -39.71 55.32
CA ASP A 510 -13.56 -41.11 55.57
C ASP A 510 -12.60 -41.67 54.51
N LEU A 511 -11.54 -40.90 54.22
CA LEU A 511 -10.51 -41.24 53.25
C LEU A 511 -9.36 -42.01 53.91
N ASP A 512 -8.93 -43.11 53.30
CA ASP A 512 -7.84 -43.93 53.83
C ASP A 512 -6.47 -43.26 53.68
N HIS A 513 -5.98 -42.67 54.77
CA HIS A 513 -4.66 -42.07 54.90
C HIS A 513 -3.59 -43.01 55.46
N SER A 514 -3.82 -44.33 55.51
CA SER A 514 -2.83 -45.29 56.04
C SER A 514 -1.50 -45.30 55.29
N ALA A 515 -1.48 -44.83 54.03
CA ALA A 515 -0.30 -44.66 53.20
C ALA A 515 0.33 -43.24 53.27
N GLY A 516 -0.20 -42.34 54.09
CA GLY A 516 0.12 -40.91 54.14
C GLY A 516 -0.85 -40.05 53.32
N ASP A 517 -0.51 -38.78 53.12
CA ASP A 517 -1.30 -37.81 52.35
C ASP A 517 -1.68 -38.36 50.96
N ILE A 518 -2.92 -38.13 50.55
CA ILE A 518 -3.41 -38.51 49.23
C ILE A 518 -2.96 -37.45 48.23
N VAL A 519 -2.10 -37.84 47.27
CA VAL A 519 -1.58 -36.94 46.23
C VAL A 519 -2.05 -37.38 44.85
N LYS A 520 -2.64 -36.46 44.09
CA LYS A 520 -3.23 -36.70 42.77
C LYS A 520 -2.66 -35.74 41.73
N SER A 521 -2.46 -36.25 40.51
CA SER A 521 -1.97 -35.45 39.39
C SER A 521 -3.11 -35.15 38.43
N ILE A 522 -3.42 -33.85 38.28
CA ILE A 522 -4.43 -33.36 37.35
C ILE A 522 -3.69 -32.65 36.21
N VAL A 523 -3.73 -33.20 35.00
CA VAL A 523 -3.13 -32.56 33.82
C VAL A 523 -4.24 -31.93 33.00
N VAL A 524 -4.29 -30.60 32.97
CA VAL A 524 -5.29 -29.85 32.21
C VAL A 524 -4.74 -29.55 30.81
N THR A 525 -5.58 -29.68 29.79
CA THR A 525 -5.23 -29.44 28.38
C THR A 525 -6.13 -28.35 27.82
N SER A 526 -5.54 -27.34 27.21
CA SER A 526 -6.24 -26.31 26.43
C SER A 526 -6.02 -26.49 24.94
N SER A 527 -6.93 -25.94 24.15
CA SER A 527 -6.83 -25.81 22.70
C SER A 527 -7.54 -24.52 22.29
N ASP A 528 -7.05 -23.89 21.25
CA ASP A 528 -7.65 -22.76 20.53
C ASP A 528 -8.25 -23.19 19.18
N SER A 529 -8.55 -22.23 18.32
CA SER A 529 -9.35 -22.41 17.10
C SER A 529 -8.57 -23.17 16.02
N ASP A 530 -7.27 -22.92 15.91
CA ASP A 530 -6.38 -23.64 15.01
C ASP A 530 -5.80 -24.93 15.64
N ASN A 531 -6.22 -25.31 16.84
CA ASN A 531 -5.84 -26.55 17.51
C ASN A 531 -4.39 -26.59 18.04
N ASP A 532 -3.84 -25.45 18.39
CA ASP A 532 -2.65 -25.38 19.22
C ASP A 532 -2.94 -25.83 20.65
N VAL A 533 -2.26 -26.91 21.04
CA VAL A 533 -2.51 -27.60 22.31
C VAL A 533 -1.42 -27.28 23.33
N LEU A 534 -1.85 -26.79 24.50
CA LEU A 534 -0.99 -26.62 25.67
C LEU A 534 -1.47 -27.47 26.85
N THR A 535 -0.57 -27.85 27.75
CA THR A 535 -0.90 -28.59 28.97
C THR A 535 -0.29 -27.97 30.22
N SER A 536 -1.01 -28.06 31.33
CA SER A 536 -0.59 -27.64 32.67
C SER A 536 -0.86 -28.75 33.69
N THR A 537 -0.07 -28.80 34.76
CA THR A 537 -0.25 -29.78 35.85
C THR A 537 -0.65 -29.10 37.15
N VAL A 538 -1.76 -29.55 37.73
CA VAL A 538 -2.22 -29.21 39.08
C VAL A 538 -2.03 -30.41 39.99
N THR A 539 -1.22 -30.25 41.05
CA THR A 539 -1.03 -31.30 42.06
C THR A 539 -2.04 -31.11 43.19
N LEU A 540 -2.96 -32.05 43.38
CA LEU A 540 -3.88 -32.07 44.51
C LEU A 540 -3.24 -32.85 45.67
N THR A 541 -3.26 -32.28 46.88
CA THR A 541 -2.84 -32.93 48.12
C THR A 541 -3.96 -32.85 49.15
N ILE A 542 -4.47 -34.00 49.58
CA ILE A 542 -5.41 -34.12 50.69
C ILE A 542 -4.63 -34.62 51.89
N THR A 543 -4.59 -33.83 52.96
CA THR A 543 -3.95 -34.25 54.22
C THR A 543 -4.98 -34.92 55.11
N ASP A 544 -4.51 -35.89 55.89
CA ASP A 544 -5.29 -36.54 56.94
C ASP A 544 -5.89 -35.50 57.90
N GLY A 545 -7.09 -35.78 58.38
CA GLY A 545 -7.88 -34.86 59.19
C GLY A 545 -7.82 -35.18 60.68
N ASP A 546 -8.90 -34.85 61.38
CA ASP A 546 -9.02 -35.09 62.81
C ASP A 546 -9.38 -36.56 63.10
N VAL A 547 -8.62 -37.20 63.99
CA VAL A 547 -8.93 -38.54 64.51
C VAL A 547 -10.23 -38.55 65.32
N PRO A 548 -11.00 -39.66 65.32
CA PRO A 548 -12.22 -39.76 66.11
C PRO A 548 -11.97 -39.65 67.62
N THR A 549 -12.95 -39.13 68.36
CA THR A 549 -12.83 -38.91 69.81
C THR A 549 -13.85 -39.71 70.62
N ILE A 550 -13.40 -40.29 71.74
CA ILE A 550 -14.30 -40.84 72.76
C ILE A 550 -14.71 -39.70 73.70
N ASP A 551 -15.99 -39.35 73.70
CA ASP A 551 -16.51 -38.23 74.48
C ASP A 551 -16.85 -38.66 75.91
N VAL A 552 -17.60 -39.76 76.03
CA VAL A 552 -18.07 -40.29 77.32
C VAL A 552 -18.18 -41.81 77.27
N ILE A 553 -17.53 -42.48 78.22
CA ILE A 553 -17.78 -43.89 78.54
C ILE A 553 -18.69 -43.92 79.79
N PRO A 554 -19.97 -44.34 79.70
CA PRO A 554 -20.84 -44.39 80.86
C PRO A 554 -20.34 -45.41 81.90
N PRO A 555 -20.39 -45.10 83.21
CA PRO A 555 -19.98 -46.06 84.23
C PRO A 555 -20.99 -47.22 84.34
N VAL A 556 -20.48 -48.43 84.59
CA VAL A 556 -21.28 -49.60 85.00
C VAL A 556 -21.35 -49.71 86.52
N SER A 557 -22.45 -50.25 87.05
CA SER A 557 -22.62 -50.47 88.49
C SER A 557 -23.22 -51.85 88.76
N LEU A 558 -22.34 -52.82 89.02
CA LEU A 558 -22.71 -54.23 89.19
C LEU A 558 -22.64 -54.66 90.66
N SER A 559 -23.34 -55.75 91.00
CA SER A 559 -23.34 -56.26 92.38
C SER A 559 -23.00 -57.74 92.47
N GLU A 560 -21.92 -58.05 93.20
CA GLU A 560 -21.53 -59.41 93.58
C GLU A 560 -22.56 -60.12 94.44
N SER A 561 -23.37 -59.37 95.20
CA SER A 561 -24.41 -59.95 96.06
C SER A 561 -25.47 -60.72 95.26
N SER A 562 -25.60 -60.42 93.96
CA SER A 562 -26.53 -61.02 93.01
C SER A 562 -25.93 -62.18 92.19
N LEU A 563 -24.67 -62.56 92.41
CA LEU A 563 -24.08 -63.78 91.84
C LEU A 563 -24.67 -65.03 92.52
N ASP A 564 -24.54 -66.21 91.92
CA ASP A 564 -25.16 -67.47 92.41
C ASP A 564 -24.72 -67.86 93.85
N GLU A 565 -23.50 -67.47 94.25
CA GLU A 565 -22.96 -67.64 95.62
C GLU A 565 -23.04 -66.37 96.48
N GLY A 566 -23.76 -65.35 96.01
CA GLY A 566 -23.91 -64.04 96.64
C GLY A 566 -24.75 -64.03 97.93
N SER A 567 -24.63 -62.95 98.70
CA SER A 567 -25.17 -62.87 100.07
C SER A 567 -26.63 -62.37 100.20
N ALA A 568 -27.28 -61.89 99.12
CA ALA A 568 -28.70 -61.51 99.11
C ALA A 568 -29.29 -61.27 97.71
N THR A 569 -30.59 -61.55 97.51
CA THR A 569 -31.34 -61.16 96.29
C THR A 569 -31.53 -59.64 96.22
N SER A 570 -30.51 -58.93 95.77
CA SER A 570 -30.64 -57.54 95.35
C SER A 570 -31.22 -57.50 93.93
N ASN A 571 -32.00 -56.47 93.60
CA ASN A 571 -32.44 -56.24 92.22
C ASN A 571 -31.34 -55.58 91.36
N SER A 572 -30.11 -55.47 91.88
CA SER A 572 -28.98 -54.90 91.14
C SER A 572 -28.40 -55.95 90.19
N PRO A 573 -28.12 -55.56 88.94
CA PRO A 573 -27.70 -56.50 87.92
C PRO A 573 -26.26 -56.99 88.12
N VAL A 574 -26.00 -58.21 87.65
CA VAL A 574 -24.65 -58.75 87.41
C VAL A 574 -24.18 -58.48 85.98
N SER A 575 -25.04 -57.92 85.12
CA SER A 575 -24.72 -57.57 83.74
C SER A 575 -25.36 -56.23 83.36
N GLU A 576 -24.58 -55.29 82.83
CA GLU A 576 -25.08 -54.01 82.33
C GLU A 576 -24.57 -53.75 80.91
N THR A 577 -25.47 -53.29 80.05
CA THR A 577 -25.17 -52.80 78.69
C THR A 577 -25.20 -51.28 78.69
N LYS A 578 -24.18 -50.65 78.10
CA LYS A 578 -24.05 -49.19 77.93
C LYS A 578 -23.61 -48.86 76.50
N ASP A 579 -23.84 -47.63 76.09
CA ASP A 579 -23.39 -47.11 74.80
C ASP A 579 -22.33 -46.00 75.03
N ILE A 580 -21.13 -46.18 74.48
CA ILE A 580 -20.10 -45.15 74.45
C ILE A 580 -20.60 -43.99 73.60
N GLN A 581 -20.41 -42.76 74.09
CA GLN A 581 -20.59 -41.56 73.29
C GLN A 581 -19.25 -41.21 72.67
N PHE A 582 -19.24 -41.06 71.35
CA PHE A 582 -18.07 -40.75 70.55
C PHE A 582 -18.47 -39.78 69.44
N THR A 583 -17.48 -39.06 68.93
CA THR A 583 -17.64 -38.17 67.78
C THR A 583 -16.77 -38.68 66.66
N GLU A 584 -17.44 -38.98 65.55
CA GLU A 584 -16.83 -39.25 64.26
C GLU A 584 -16.30 -37.93 63.71
N GLN A 585 -14.98 -37.82 63.59
CA GLN A 585 -14.31 -36.58 63.17
C GLN A 585 -14.09 -36.60 61.66
N SER A 586 -12.88 -36.77 61.14
CA SER A 586 -12.64 -37.00 59.71
C SER A 586 -12.84 -38.47 59.33
N ASP A 587 -12.33 -39.41 60.12
CA ASP A 587 -12.60 -40.85 59.91
C ASP A 587 -13.86 -41.33 60.63
N ASP A 588 -14.46 -42.41 60.11
CA ASP A 588 -15.42 -43.24 60.84
C ASP A 588 -14.73 -44.19 61.82
N VAL A 589 -15.34 -44.42 62.99
CA VAL A 589 -14.90 -45.40 63.97
C VAL A 589 -15.27 -46.78 63.47
N ASP A 590 -14.26 -47.56 63.09
CA ASP A 590 -14.44 -48.95 62.71
C ASP A 590 -14.81 -49.84 63.92
N HIS A 591 -14.06 -49.74 65.03
CA HIS A 591 -14.30 -50.53 66.24
C HIS A 591 -13.75 -49.86 67.50
N PHE A 592 -14.23 -50.35 68.66
CA PHE A 592 -13.69 -50.02 69.97
C PHE A 592 -12.84 -51.18 70.48
N ARG A 593 -11.73 -50.85 71.15
CA ARG A 593 -10.87 -51.84 71.79
C ARG A 593 -10.44 -51.38 73.18
N ILE A 594 -10.06 -52.33 74.02
CA ILE A 594 -9.48 -52.06 75.33
C ILE A 594 -7.98 -52.37 75.26
N ALA A 595 -7.15 -51.41 75.66
CA ALA A 595 -5.72 -51.62 75.84
C ALA A 595 -5.48 -52.59 77.02
N THR A 596 -5.31 -53.88 76.71
CA THR A 596 -5.17 -54.94 77.72
C THR A 596 -3.89 -54.82 78.55
N ASP A 597 -2.85 -54.23 77.99
CA ASP A 597 -1.58 -53.93 78.66
C ASP A 597 -1.67 -52.74 79.64
N GLU A 598 -2.69 -51.89 79.49
CA GLU A 598 -3.00 -50.80 80.42
C GLU A 598 -3.97 -51.23 81.53
N PHE A 599 -4.48 -52.46 81.51
CA PHE A 599 -5.41 -52.97 82.51
C PHE A 599 -4.71 -53.38 83.82
N ASN A 600 -5.28 -52.96 84.96
CA ASN A 600 -4.83 -53.32 86.32
C ASN A 600 -3.31 -53.24 86.57
N PRO A 601 -2.59 -52.18 86.15
CA PRO A 601 -1.11 -52.15 86.19
C PRO A 601 -0.51 -52.13 87.60
N LEU A 602 -1.35 -51.88 88.62
CA LEU A 602 -0.96 -51.90 90.03
C LEU A 602 -1.31 -53.21 90.75
N GLY A 603 -1.96 -54.16 90.06
CA GLY A 603 -2.39 -55.45 90.61
C GLY A 603 -3.37 -55.34 91.78
N THR A 604 -4.09 -54.22 91.88
CA THR A 604 -4.99 -53.94 93.01
C THR A 604 -6.36 -54.58 92.87
N LEU A 605 -6.77 -54.90 91.64
CA LEU A 605 -8.00 -55.66 91.39
C LEU A 605 -7.69 -57.15 91.55
N THR A 606 -8.31 -57.82 92.53
CA THR A 606 -7.99 -59.21 92.88
C THR A 606 -9.20 -60.08 93.20
N SER A 607 -9.55 -61.04 92.35
CA SER A 607 -10.56 -62.03 92.73
C SER A 607 -9.93 -63.14 93.58
N ASN A 608 -10.53 -63.43 94.74
CA ASN A 608 -10.04 -64.46 95.68
C ASN A 608 -8.55 -64.32 96.06
N GLY A 609 -8.03 -63.08 96.06
CA GLY A 609 -6.64 -62.77 96.38
C GLY A 609 -5.63 -63.06 95.26
N LEU A 610 -6.09 -63.42 94.05
CA LEU A 610 -5.29 -63.51 92.83
C LEU A 610 -5.53 -62.27 91.98
N GLU A 611 -4.48 -61.75 91.35
CA GLU A 611 -4.56 -60.60 90.44
C GLU A 611 -5.42 -60.93 89.23
N VAL A 612 -6.33 -60.01 88.88
CA VAL A 612 -7.14 -60.15 87.67
C VAL A 612 -6.35 -59.62 86.47
N GLU A 613 -6.22 -60.47 85.45
CA GLU A 613 -5.63 -60.18 84.14
C GLU A 613 -6.76 -60.00 83.12
N LEU A 614 -6.50 -59.29 82.02
CA LEU A 614 -7.47 -59.07 80.93
C LEU A 614 -6.87 -59.60 79.63
N ARG A 615 -7.67 -60.35 78.87
CA ARG A 615 -7.34 -60.74 77.50
C ARG A 615 -8.50 -60.48 76.56
N GLU A 616 -8.19 -60.22 75.31
CA GLU A 616 -9.13 -60.32 74.20
C GLU A 616 -8.98 -61.69 73.55
N PHE A 617 -10.09 -62.41 73.35
CA PHE A 617 -10.05 -63.70 72.65
C PHE A 617 -11.40 -64.03 71.99
N PRO A 618 -11.43 -64.29 70.66
CA PRO A 618 -10.32 -64.22 69.70
C PRO A 618 -9.70 -62.80 69.57
N ALA A 619 -8.51 -62.67 68.98
CA ALA A 619 -7.92 -61.34 68.77
C ALA A 619 -8.80 -60.49 67.84
N ASP A 620 -8.92 -59.19 68.13
CA ASP A 620 -9.77 -58.23 67.41
C ASP A 620 -11.27 -58.62 67.37
N SER A 621 -11.73 -59.44 68.33
CA SER A 621 -13.14 -59.84 68.39
C SER A 621 -14.03 -58.84 69.12
N GLY A 622 -13.47 -57.89 69.87
CA GLY A 622 -14.24 -57.07 70.80
C GLY A 622 -14.72 -57.83 72.05
N GLU A 623 -14.32 -59.09 72.23
CA GLU A 623 -14.66 -59.92 73.39
C GLU A 623 -13.48 -60.00 74.37
N TYR A 624 -13.64 -59.37 75.54
CA TYR A 624 -12.63 -59.32 76.58
C TYR A 624 -13.05 -60.15 77.78
N THR A 625 -12.13 -60.96 78.29
CA THR A 625 -12.34 -61.78 79.49
C THR A 625 -11.35 -61.37 80.57
N GLY A 626 -11.87 -60.92 81.72
CA GLY A 626 -11.10 -60.76 82.94
C GLY A 626 -10.99 -62.10 83.65
N PHE A 627 -9.78 -62.56 83.97
CA PHE A 627 -9.56 -63.88 84.57
C PHE A 627 -8.47 -63.84 85.65
N THR A 628 -8.46 -64.85 86.50
CA THR A 628 -7.33 -65.11 87.42
C THR A 628 -6.69 -66.45 87.07
N THR A 629 -5.36 -66.55 87.23
CA THR A 629 -4.63 -67.81 87.05
C THR A 629 -4.17 -68.34 88.39
N ASN A 630 -4.65 -69.53 88.77
CA ASN A 630 -4.23 -70.15 90.03
C ASN A 630 -2.84 -70.83 89.90
N ALA A 631 -2.26 -71.28 91.02
CA ALA A 631 -0.94 -71.93 91.05
C ALA A 631 -0.84 -73.26 90.26
N LEU A 632 -1.96 -73.77 89.71
CA LEU A 632 -2.03 -74.96 88.85
C LEU A 632 -2.22 -74.60 87.37
N ASN A 633 -2.08 -73.32 87.00
CA ASN A 633 -2.36 -72.77 85.66
C ASN A 633 -3.81 -73.01 85.19
N GLN A 634 -4.77 -73.01 86.14
CA GLN A 634 -6.18 -73.02 85.79
C GLN A 634 -6.69 -71.59 85.84
N GLU A 635 -7.37 -71.20 84.76
CA GLU A 635 -8.01 -69.89 84.65
C GLU A 635 -9.44 -69.95 85.18
N VAL A 636 -9.83 -68.92 85.92
CA VAL A 636 -11.22 -68.67 86.32
C VAL A 636 -11.63 -67.34 85.73
N GLU A 637 -12.66 -67.35 84.91
CA GLU A 637 -13.26 -66.14 84.33
C GLU A 637 -14.03 -65.38 85.40
N ILE A 638 -13.67 -64.11 85.60
CA ILE A 638 -14.23 -63.25 86.65
C ILE A 638 -15.28 -62.32 86.09
N PHE A 639 -15.04 -61.78 84.89
CA PHE A 639 -16.01 -60.98 84.16
C PHE A 639 -15.74 -61.05 82.66
N THR A 640 -16.73 -60.65 81.86
CA THR A 640 -16.58 -60.42 80.42
C THR A 640 -16.98 -59.00 80.07
N ILE A 641 -16.33 -58.42 79.07
CA ILE A 641 -16.70 -57.16 78.43
C ILE A 641 -16.80 -57.44 76.94
N ASN A 642 -18.01 -57.35 76.39
CA ASN A 642 -18.24 -57.63 74.97
C ASN A 642 -18.73 -56.36 74.30
N PHE A 643 -18.01 -55.89 73.30
CA PHE A 643 -18.55 -54.89 72.36
C PHE A 643 -19.58 -55.57 71.44
N ASP A 644 -20.62 -54.82 71.08
CA ASP A 644 -21.71 -55.32 70.23
C ASP A 644 -21.30 -55.22 68.76
N ASP A 645 -21.27 -56.35 68.07
CA ASP A 645 -20.88 -56.43 66.64
C ASP A 645 -21.89 -55.77 65.68
N VAL A 646 -23.05 -55.33 66.18
CA VAL A 646 -24.12 -54.70 65.39
C VAL A 646 -24.31 -53.23 65.75
N VAL A 647 -24.16 -52.87 67.02
CA VAL A 647 -24.33 -51.50 67.51
C VAL A 647 -22.99 -50.94 67.96
N LEU A 648 -22.35 -50.16 67.09
CA LEU A 648 -21.08 -49.51 67.35
C LEU A 648 -21.10 -48.70 68.66
N GLY A 649 -20.05 -48.88 69.48
CA GLY A 649 -19.91 -48.23 70.79
C GLY A 649 -20.74 -48.87 71.92
N ARG A 650 -21.64 -49.82 71.64
CA ARG A 650 -22.33 -50.57 72.69
C ARG A 650 -21.40 -51.63 73.28
N TYR A 651 -21.35 -51.70 74.60
CA TYR A 651 -20.66 -52.77 75.31
C TYR A 651 -21.51 -53.33 76.45
N THR A 652 -21.33 -54.62 76.74
CA THR A 652 -21.95 -55.30 77.88
C THR A 652 -20.87 -55.81 78.82
N PHE A 653 -20.89 -55.34 80.06
CA PHE A 653 -20.06 -55.85 81.14
C PHE A 653 -20.88 -56.87 81.93
N THR A 654 -20.37 -58.11 82.06
CA THR A 654 -20.98 -59.17 82.88
C THR A 654 -20.01 -59.65 83.93
N LEU A 655 -20.40 -59.54 85.19
CA LEU A 655 -19.69 -60.11 86.32
C LEU A 655 -20.09 -61.58 86.49
N LEU A 656 -19.09 -62.46 86.60
CA LEU A 656 -19.26 -63.91 86.71
C LEU A 656 -18.86 -64.42 88.10
N GLU A 657 -17.83 -63.84 88.70
CA GLU A 657 -17.31 -64.19 90.02
C GLU A 657 -17.06 -62.91 90.85
N ALA A 658 -16.89 -63.05 92.16
CA ALA A 658 -16.58 -61.92 93.04
C ALA A 658 -15.16 -61.38 92.80
N LEU A 659 -14.99 -60.06 92.89
CA LEU A 659 -13.75 -59.30 92.65
C LEU A 659 -12.99 -58.92 93.93
#